data_AF-A0A3A0BJ81-F1
#
_entry.id   AF-A0A3A0BJ81-F1
#
_cell.length_a   1.000
_cell.length_b   1.000
_cell.length_c   1.000
_cell.angle_alpha   90.00
_cell.angle_beta   90.00
_cell.angle_gamma   90.00
#
_symmetry.space_group_name_H-M   'P 1'
#
loop_
_entity.id
_entity.type
_entity.pdbx_description
1 polymer ?
#
loop_
_entity_poly.entity_id
_entity_poly.type
_entity_poly.pdbx_seq_one_letter_code
_entity_poly.pdbx_strand_id
1 'polypeptide(L)'
;MNPQPYIPGFKPADAGPLSRFLPALEDGVVSGWLSHLAPPFDAARPSGALQGKSGSWLLDPFGFSPKLALEAARSGFRVLVTANNPITRFLLEIFADPPPESEFTAALADLGAVKKGDERLELHLQSLYLTQCEKCESQTHARAFLWRRGEDAPYAKIYDCKHCGDAGERVATDADRENAKRIAATDALHRTRLFERVAPLKDEDRIYAEEAIEHYLPRPLYAIGTILNRLDGMTLPTLRKRALTALLLLAFDAGNTLWAHPAGRPRPKQLSTPNQFREENLWTMLERGVGLFAGSGSPVPFEAWPRKIPETGGIVIYEGRLKDLAHEVKREIPITAVVSSIPRPNQAFWTLSALWAGWLWGREAVEPYKIALRRRRYDWAWNATALYAMFSHLNELLADGVPVFGIMPEPEAPFMTSALTAAQAAGFVLESVALRTEHDPAQVLWKSGSKPTPAPLEIETIRKGAREFLSARGEPAGYLHVHTAGLIALAQSNALKQDGDEWDVAMRKTQNAMEEALKGGKEFAHYSSGEAVDTGMWGPATARRLQRRSAQDESLSDKVEAAVVTYLQKNPEAIYLEVEGELNKQFPGLMTPSKGLIYAVLNSYADKDGGIWTLRREDYAAARRDEMQKVFDLIEEIGKRLDYKSNQEGRILTWFEQGGSARKFYVLASALIHRALERADEQTVIVIPGGRAALAAYKQERDPSLKESLKKHRLVKYRALRGLLELPILTRETFEEQIVSDPVEKAVGQMMMF
;
A
#
# COMPACT_ATOMS: atom_id res chain seq x y z
N MET A 1 -23.40 9.58 3.58
CA MET A 1 -22.60 9.37 2.35
C MET A 1 -22.89 7.97 1.82
N ASN A 2 -22.96 7.78 0.50
CA ASN A 2 -23.07 6.47 -0.12
C ASN A 2 -21.66 5.87 -0.26
N PRO A 3 -21.32 4.77 0.43
CA PRO A 3 -19.98 4.20 0.36
C PRO A 3 -19.74 3.57 -1.02
N GLN A 4 -18.64 3.93 -1.68
CA GLN A 4 -18.22 3.26 -2.92
C GLN A 4 -17.53 1.93 -2.60
N PRO A 5 -17.70 0.90 -3.45
CA PRO A 5 -16.86 -0.30 -3.40
C PRO A 5 -15.38 0.06 -3.55
N TYR A 6 -14.51 -0.61 -2.80
CA TYR A 6 -13.08 -0.53 -3.07
C TYR A 6 -12.80 -1.17 -4.43
N ILE A 7 -12.12 -0.44 -5.31
CA ILE A 7 -11.79 -0.92 -6.64
C ILE A 7 -10.51 -1.76 -6.54
N PRO A 8 -10.59 -3.09 -6.71
CA PRO A 8 -9.42 -3.94 -6.55
C PRO A 8 -8.44 -3.72 -7.70
N GLY A 9 -7.15 -3.79 -7.40
CA GLY A 9 -6.11 -3.86 -8.41
C GLY A 9 -5.11 -4.99 -8.17
N PHE A 10 -4.15 -5.04 -9.07
CA PHE A 10 -3.08 -6.03 -9.10
C PHE A 10 -1.78 -5.43 -8.60
N LYS A 11 -1.03 -6.21 -7.82
CA LYS A 11 0.35 -5.85 -7.55
C LYS A 11 1.10 -5.86 -8.90
N PRO A 12 1.79 -4.77 -9.27
CA PRO A 12 2.54 -4.73 -10.51
C PRO A 12 3.54 -5.89 -10.58
N ALA A 13 3.67 -6.52 -11.76
CA ALA A 13 4.61 -7.63 -11.97
C ALA A 13 6.06 -7.20 -11.67
N ASP A 14 6.40 -5.95 -12.01
CA ASP A 14 7.60 -5.27 -11.57
C ASP A 14 7.21 -3.91 -10.95
N ALA A 15 7.84 -3.59 -9.82
CA ALA A 15 7.66 -2.30 -9.16
C ALA A 15 8.17 -1.15 -10.06
N GLY A 16 9.17 -1.42 -10.92
CA GLY A 16 9.75 -0.48 -11.86
C GLY A 16 10.87 0.39 -11.27
N PRO A 17 11.51 1.22 -12.10
CA PRO A 17 12.57 2.14 -11.69
C PRO A 17 12.05 3.18 -10.69
N LEU A 18 12.89 3.56 -9.72
CA LEU A 18 12.57 4.50 -8.65
C LEU A 18 11.31 4.15 -7.85
N SER A 19 10.89 2.88 -7.89
CA SER A 19 9.67 2.40 -7.23
C SER A 19 9.65 2.67 -5.74
N ARG A 20 10.81 2.77 -5.07
CA ARG A 20 10.92 3.15 -3.66
C ARG A 20 10.44 4.56 -3.33
N PHE A 21 10.37 5.44 -4.33
CA PHE A 21 9.96 6.83 -4.18
C PHE A 21 8.60 7.11 -4.82
N LEU A 22 8.33 6.50 -5.98
CA LEU A 22 7.06 6.65 -6.68
C LEU A 22 5.92 5.98 -5.90
N PRO A 23 4.69 6.50 -5.99
CA PRO A 23 3.50 5.89 -5.39
C PRO A 23 3.39 4.38 -5.60
N ALA A 24 3.20 3.63 -4.52
CA ALA A 24 2.89 2.21 -4.58
C ALA A 24 1.41 2.04 -4.95
N LEU A 25 1.11 2.02 -6.24
CA LEU A 25 -0.23 1.82 -6.77
C LEU A 25 -0.41 0.39 -7.28
N GLU A 26 -1.62 -0.13 -7.14
CA GLU A 26 -2.05 -1.36 -7.81
C GLU A 26 -2.44 -1.02 -9.27
N ASP A 27 -2.05 -1.87 -10.22
CA ASP A 27 -2.48 -1.74 -11.62
C ASP A 27 -3.96 -2.14 -11.74
N GLY A 28 -4.72 -1.51 -12.63
CA GLY A 28 -6.13 -1.84 -12.90
C GLY A 28 -7.14 -1.03 -12.07
N VAL A 29 -6.69 -0.29 -11.06
CA VAL A 29 -7.56 0.53 -10.20
C VAL A 29 -8.15 1.71 -10.99
N VAL A 30 -7.35 2.34 -11.84
CA VAL A 30 -7.76 3.54 -12.58
C VAL A 30 -8.72 3.16 -13.70
N SER A 31 -8.36 2.16 -14.50
CA SER A 31 -9.22 1.58 -15.54
C SER A 31 -10.52 1.03 -14.95
N GLY A 32 -10.45 0.35 -13.80
CA GLY A 32 -11.60 -0.08 -13.03
C GLY A 32 -12.53 1.08 -12.66
N TRP A 33 -12.00 2.18 -12.13
CA TRP A 33 -12.79 3.37 -11.82
C TRP A 33 -13.40 4.02 -13.07
N LEU A 34 -12.60 4.20 -14.13
CA LEU A 34 -13.04 4.81 -15.39
C LEU A 34 -14.17 4.01 -16.06
N SER A 35 -14.18 2.68 -15.91
CA SER A 35 -15.28 1.84 -16.40
C SER A 35 -16.64 2.15 -15.77
N HIS A 36 -16.66 2.72 -14.55
CA HIS A 36 -17.89 3.15 -13.88
C HIS A 36 -18.36 4.55 -14.32
N LEU A 37 -17.48 5.36 -14.94
CA LEU A 37 -17.80 6.68 -15.46
C LEU A 37 -18.36 6.65 -16.89
N ALA A 38 -18.06 5.59 -17.64
CA ALA A 38 -18.58 5.37 -18.99
C ALA A 38 -19.92 4.62 -18.90
N PRO A 39 -21.08 5.23 -19.22
CA PRO A 39 -22.30 4.45 -19.39
C PRO A 39 -22.12 3.46 -20.56
N PRO A 40 -22.78 2.29 -20.52
CA PRO A 40 -22.99 1.49 -21.73
C PRO A 40 -23.69 2.37 -22.77
N PHE A 41 -23.36 2.14 -24.04
CA PHE A 41 -23.79 2.92 -25.19
C PHE A 41 -25.33 2.99 -25.25
N ASP A 42 -25.95 4.03 -24.67
CA ASP A 42 -27.39 4.24 -24.74
C ASP A 42 -27.70 5.68 -25.18
N ALA A 43 -28.34 5.80 -26.35
CA ALA A 43 -28.50 7.04 -27.10
C ALA A 43 -29.69 7.92 -26.63
N ALA A 44 -30.26 7.67 -25.46
CA ALA A 44 -31.56 8.24 -25.07
C ALA A 44 -31.61 8.79 -23.63
N ARG A 45 -30.71 9.72 -23.28
CA ARG A 45 -30.96 10.64 -22.13
C ARG A 45 -30.58 12.07 -22.47
N PRO A 46 -31.51 13.03 -22.39
CA PRO A 46 -31.19 14.45 -22.37
C PRO A 46 -30.97 14.97 -20.94
N SER A 47 -30.08 15.95 -20.83
CA SER A 47 -29.78 16.86 -19.71
C SER A 47 -28.82 16.42 -18.58
N GLY A 48 -27.64 17.04 -18.53
CA GLY A 48 -27.15 17.69 -17.31
C GLY A 48 -25.87 17.17 -16.61
N ALA A 49 -25.39 15.95 -16.87
CA ALA A 49 -24.19 15.43 -16.19
C ALA A 49 -23.14 14.95 -17.20
N LEU A 50 -21.91 15.49 -17.09
CA LEU A 50 -20.74 15.09 -17.86
C LEU A 50 -20.41 13.61 -17.58
N GLN A 51 -20.85 12.70 -18.46
CA GLN A 51 -20.47 11.29 -18.45
C GLN A 51 -19.36 11.05 -19.48
N GLY A 52 -18.23 10.52 -19.03
CA GLY A 52 -17.03 10.33 -19.85
C GLY A 52 -17.19 9.17 -20.82
N LYS A 53 -17.23 9.44 -22.13
CA LYS A 53 -17.01 8.43 -23.19
C LYS A 53 -15.51 8.24 -23.41
N SER A 54 -15.08 7.11 -24.00
CA SER A 54 -13.72 7.00 -24.54
C SER A 54 -13.41 8.22 -25.43
N GLY A 55 -12.21 8.77 -25.30
CA GLY A 55 -11.79 10.05 -25.85
C GLY A 55 -12.09 11.26 -24.96
N SER A 56 -12.73 11.11 -23.79
CA SER A 56 -12.93 12.24 -22.87
C SER A 56 -11.62 12.71 -22.23
N TRP A 57 -11.59 13.96 -21.80
CA TRP A 57 -10.42 14.55 -21.14
C TRP A 57 -10.43 14.29 -19.63
N LEU A 58 -9.29 13.79 -19.15
CA LEU A 58 -8.95 13.62 -17.76
C LEU A 58 -7.81 14.58 -17.37
N LEU A 59 -7.74 14.94 -16.10
CA LEU A 59 -6.64 15.70 -15.54
C LEU A 59 -5.93 14.91 -14.42
N ASP A 60 -4.61 14.81 -14.52
CA ASP A 60 -3.72 14.54 -13.38
C ASP A 60 -3.01 15.85 -13.00
N PRO A 61 -3.47 16.54 -11.93
CA PRO A 61 -2.97 17.85 -11.53
C PRO A 61 -1.67 17.78 -10.71
N PHE A 62 -1.10 16.60 -10.50
CA PHE A 62 0.16 16.45 -9.77
C PHE A 62 1.26 15.81 -10.61
N GLY A 63 0.93 14.95 -11.58
CA GLY A 63 1.90 14.28 -12.43
C GLY A 63 2.92 13.46 -11.64
N PHE A 64 2.52 12.95 -10.47
CA PHE A 64 3.42 12.29 -9.52
C PHE A 64 3.58 10.79 -9.82
N SER A 65 2.58 10.16 -10.44
CA SER A 65 2.59 8.74 -10.78
C SER A 65 2.45 8.54 -12.29
N PRO A 66 3.54 8.22 -13.00
CA PRO A 66 3.46 7.91 -14.43
C PRO A 66 2.49 6.77 -14.77
N LYS A 67 2.45 5.72 -13.93
CA LYS A 67 1.60 4.55 -14.13
C LYS A 67 0.12 4.91 -14.19
N LEU A 68 -0.32 5.86 -13.38
CA LEU A 68 -1.71 6.30 -13.33
C LEU A 68 -2.14 6.95 -14.66
N ALA A 69 -1.32 7.87 -15.18
CA ALA A 69 -1.60 8.54 -16.45
C ALA A 69 -1.58 7.55 -17.63
N LEU A 70 -0.64 6.60 -17.62
CA LEU A 70 -0.54 5.56 -18.65
C LEU A 70 -1.74 4.62 -18.63
N GLU A 71 -2.20 4.19 -17.45
CA GLU A 71 -3.37 3.33 -17.32
C GLU A 71 -4.64 4.02 -17.82
N ALA A 72 -4.83 5.29 -17.45
CA ALA A 72 -5.94 6.10 -17.93
C ALA A 72 -5.91 6.27 -19.46
N ALA A 73 -4.74 6.59 -20.02
CA ALA A 73 -4.58 6.75 -21.46
C ALA A 73 -4.78 5.44 -22.24
N ARG A 74 -4.25 4.31 -21.72
CA ARG A 74 -4.47 2.96 -22.28
C ARG A 74 -5.93 2.52 -22.21
N SER A 75 -6.71 3.11 -21.30
CA SER A 75 -8.17 2.93 -21.24
C SER A 75 -8.93 3.77 -22.28
N GLY A 76 -8.21 4.44 -23.19
CA GLY A 76 -8.79 5.22 -24.28
C GLY A 76 -9.18 6.64 -23.89
N PHE A 77 -8.60 7.22 -22.84
CA PHE A 77 -8.85 8.61 -22.45
C PHE A 77 -7.72 9.54 -22.91
N ARG A 78 -8.05 10.83 -23.06
CA ARG A 78 -7.06 11.89 -23.25
C ARG A 78 -6.68 12.45 -21.89
N VAL A 79 -5.42 12.35 -21.50
CA VAL A 79 -4.97 12.72 -20.16
C VAL A 79 -4.08 13.95 -20.23
N LEU A 80 -4.51 15.05 -19.60
CA LEU A 80 -3.66 16.20 -19.36
C LEU A 80 -2.93 16.00 -18.03
N VAL A 81 -1.60 16.08 -18.04
CA VAL A 81 -0.76 15.86 -16.86
C VAL A 81 0.06 17.11 -16.60
N THR A 82 0.00 17.66 -15.38
CA THR A 82 0.93 18.72 -14.97
C THR A 82 2.16 18.09 -14.33
N ALA A 83 3.27 18.07 -15.07
CA ALA A 83 4.52 17.47 -14.64
C ALA A 83 5.53 18.55 -14.27
N ASN A 84 5.51 18.96 -13.00
CA ASN A 84 6.48 19.94 -12.50
C ASN A 84 7.87 19.30 -12.30
N ASN A 85 7.95 18.03 -11.84
CA ASN A 85 9.21 17.35 -11.58
C ASN A 85 9.83 16.84 -12.89
N PRO A 86 11.03 17.29 -13.30
CA PRO A 86 11.68 16.82 -14.52
C PRO A 86 11.90 15.30 -14.55
N ILE A 87 12.12 14.69 -13.38
CA ILE A 87 12.31 13.25 -13.25
C ILE A 87 11.00 12.49 -13.50
N THR A 88 9.88 12.89 -12.88
CA THR A 88 8.60 12.20 -13.12
C THR A 88 8.09 12.44 -14.54
N ARG A 89 8.34 13.63 -15.11
CA ARG A 89 8.11 13.92 -16.52
C ARG A 89 8.86 12.96 -17.43
N PHE A 90 10.18 12.87 -17.25
CA PHE A 90 11.01 11.98 -18.06
C PHE A 90 10.60 10.51 -17.93
N LEU A 91 10.25 10.05 -16.72
CA LEU A 91 9.71 8.69 -16.53
C LEU A 91 8.39 8.47 -17.26
N LEU A 92 7.49 9.47 -17.26
CA LEU A 92 6.24 9.40 -18.01
C LEU A 92 6.50 9.27 -19.52
N GLU A 93 7.42 10.07 -20.06
CA GLU A 93 7.82 10.01 -21.48
C GLU A 93 8.47 8.67 -21.85
N ILE A 94 9.37 8.16 -21.00
CA ILE A 94 10.04 6.87 -21.22
C ILE A 94 9.07 5.70 -21.13
N PHE A 95 8.08 5.73 -20.24
CA PHE A 95 7.10 4.65 -20.15
C PHE A 95 5.96 4.75 -21.17
N ALA A 96 5.68 5.96 -21.67
CA ALA A 96 4.71 6.15 -22.76
C ALA A 96 5.29 5.65 -24.09
N ASP A 97 6.58 5.89 -24.34
CA ASP A 97 7.28 5.45 -25.54
C ASP A 97 8.64 4.85 -25.17
N PRO A 98 8.66 3.58 -24.70
CA PRO A 98 9.90 2.94 -24.29
C PRO A 98 10.78 2.61 -25.49
N PRO A 99 12.09 2.96 -25.43
CA PRO A 99 13.04 2.44 -26.41
C PRO A 99 13.02 0.91 -26.42
N PRO A 100 13.18 0.27 -27.59
CA PRO A 100 13.28 -1.19 -27.65
C PRO A 100 14.53 -1.66 -26.90
N GLU A 101 14.51 -2.90 -26.39
CA GLU A 101 15.61 -3.49 -25.61
C GLU A 101 16.96 -3.34 -26.32
N SER A 102 16.99 -3.51 -27.64
CA SER A 102 18.20 -3.36 -28.47
C SER A 102 18.84 -1.98 -28.36
N GLU A 103 18.06 -0.91 -28.20
CA GLU A 103 18.57 0.46 -28.05
C GLU A 103 19.15 0.70 -26.65
N PHE A 104 18.60 0.07 -25.62
CA PHE A 104 19.20 0.06 -24.29
C PHE A 104 20.54 -0.69 -24.27
N THR A 105 20.58 -1.88 -24.88
CA THR A 105 21.82 -2.67 -25.00
C THR A 105 22.88 -1.92 -25.81
N ALA A 106 22.49 -1.33 -26.96
CA ALA A 106 23.40 -0.54 -27.78
C ALA A 106 23.92 0.69 -27.06
N ALA A 107 23.06 1.42 -26.34
CA ALA A 107 23.47 2.58 -25.56
C ALA A 107 24.48 2.23 -24.45
N LEU A 108 24.30 1.08 -23.78
CA LEU A 108 25.25 0.61 -22.78
C LEU A 108 26.58 0.15 -23.40
N ALA A 109 26.53 -0.50 -24.56
CA ALA A 109 27.72 -0.90 -25.31
C ALA A 109 28.52 0.32 -25.79
N ASP A 110 27.84 1.33 -26.34
CA ASP A 110 28.44 2.60 -26.77
C ASP A 110 29.13 3.29 -25.58
N LEU A 111 28.49 3.34 -24.40
CA LEU A 111 29.08 3.87 -23.18
C LEU A 111 30.31 3.05 -22.75
N GLY A 112 30.19 1.72 -22.71
CA GLY A 112 31.26 0.82 -22.29
C GLY A 112 32.48 0.83 -23.20
N ALA A 113 32.30 1.16 -24.49
CA ALA A 113 33.37 1.28 -25.47
C ALA A 113 34.19 2.56 -25.34
N VAL A 114 33.68 3.60 -24.66
CA VAL A 114 34.41 4.86 -24.45
C VAL A 114 35.73 4.60 -23.73
N LYS A 115 36.83 5.21 -24.19
CA LYS A 115 38.14 5.06 -23.55
C LYS A 115 38.29 5.94 -22.31
N LYS A 116 38.93 5.41 -21.28
CA LYS A 116 39.47 6.14 -20.14
C LYS A 116 40.96 5.82 -19.99
N GLY A 117 41.81 6.74 -20.45
CA GLY A 117 43.21 6.38 -20.68
C GLY A 117 43.27 5.33 -21.80
N ASP A 118 43.92 4.20 -21.53
CA ASP A 118 44.10 3.11 -22.48
C ASP A 118 43.05 1.99 -22.35
N GLU A 119 42.19 2.03 -21.34
CA GLU A 119 41.17 1.00 -21.10
C GLU A 119 39.74 1.43 -21.49
N ARG A 120 38.87 0.43 -21.66
CA ARG A 120 37.43 0.62 -21.88
C ARG A 120 36.75 1.07 -20.59
N LEU A 121 35.80 1.99 -20.70
CA LEU A 121 35.09 2.55 -19.54
C LEU A 121 34.35 1.49 -18.73
N GLU A 122 33.77 0.50 -19.41
CA GLU A 122 33.14 -0.68 -18.78
C GLU A 122 34.10 -1.38 -17.80
N LEU A 123 35.29 -1.76 -18.29
CA LEU A 123 36.32 -2.44 -17.50
C LEU A 123 36.81 -1.55 -16.35
N HIS A 124 37.02 -0.26 -16.63
CA HIS A 124 37.40 0.72 -15.61
C HIS A 124 36.36 0.77 -14.47
N LEU A 125 35.07 0.89 -14.80
CA LEU A 125 34.00 1.00 -13.80
C LEU A 125 33.81 -0.31 -13.02
N GLN A 126 33.90 -1.46 -13.69
CA GLN A 126 33.85 -2.78 -13.05
C GLN A 126 35.05 -2.99 -12.10
N SER A 127 36.23 -2.45 -12.42
CA SER A 127 37.43 -2.52 -11.57
C SER A 127 37.25 -1.84 -10.21
N LEU A 128 36.36 -0.83 -10.12
CA LEU A 128 36.06 -0.14 -8.86
C LEU A 128 35.46 -1.07 -7.80
N TYR A 129 34.85 -2.18 -8.24
CA TYR A 129 34.20 -3.20 -7.42
C TYR A 129 34.91 -4.55 -7.45
N LEU A 130 36.15 -4.60 -7.94
CA LEU A 130 36.95 -5.83 -7.94
C LEU A 130 37.22 -6.28 -6.49
N THR A 131 37.06 -7.58 -6.25
CA THR A 131 37.28 -8.24 -4.96
C THR A 131 37.78 -9.67 -5.17
N GLN A 132 38.18 -10.35 -4.09
CA GLN A 132 38.54 -11.76 -4.11
C GLN A 132 37.42 -12.63 -3.53
N CYS A 133 37.19 -13.79 -4.13
CA CYS A 133 36.31 -14.81 -3.58
C CYS A 133 36.93 -15.42 -2.32
N GLU A 134 36.16 -15.50 -1.22
CA GLU A 134 36.62 -16.07 0.05
C GLU A 134 36.92 -17.58 -0.06
N LYS A 135 36.28 -18.29 -0.99
CA LYS A 135 36.43 -19.75 -1.14
C LYS A 135 37.58 -20.17 -2.07
N CYS A 136 37.73 -19.53 -3.22
CA CYS A 136 38.68 -19.95 -4.25
C CYS A 136 39.73 -18.89 -4.60
N GLU A 137 39.71 -17.76 -3.89
CA GLU A 137 40.65 -16.62 -4.03
C GLU A 137 40.71 -15.98 -5.43
N SER A 138 39.93 -16.50 -6.39
CA SER A 138 39.82 -15.93 -7.73
C SER A 138 39.23 -14.53 -7.66
N GLN A 139 39.70 -13.67 -8.56
CA GLN A 139 39.14 -12.33 -8.71
C GLN A 139 37.68 -12.41 -9.18
N THR A 140 36.82 -11.62 -8.55
CA THR A 140 35.41 -11.47 -8.89
C THR A 140 34.97 -10.02 -8.64
N HIS A 141 33.74 -9.68 -8.98
CA HIS A 141 33.18 -8.37 -8.70
C HIS A 141 32.22 -8.46 -7.52
N ALA A 142 32.35 -7.53 -6.58
CA ALA A 142 31.32 -7.30 -5.58
C ALA A 142 30.05 -6.84 -6.29
N ARG A 143 28.93 -7.49 -6.00
CA ARG A 143 27.59 -6.99 -6.33
C ARG A 143 27.29 -5.75 -5.51
N ALA A 144 27.67 -5.77 -4.23
CA ALA A 144 27.56 -4.62 -3.34
C ALA A 144 28.62 -4.67 -2.24
N PHE A 145 29.00 -3.51 -1.75
CA PHE A 145 29.71 -3.37 -0.47
C PHE A 145 28.75 -2.95 0.63
N LEU A 146 29.00 -3.40 1.85
CA LEU A 146 28.20 -3.09 3.02
C LEU A 146 28.99 -2.17 3.95
N TRP A 147 28.32 -1.11 4.39
CA TRP A 147 28.90 -0.02 5.16
C TRP A 147 28.16 0.18 6.46
N ARG A 148 28.90 0.64 7.47
CA ARG A 148 28.31 1.23 8.68
C ARG A 148 28.39 2.74 8.58
N ARG A 149 27.38 3.42 9.11
CA ARG A 149 27.30 4.88 9.08
C ARG A 149 28.54 5.49 9.75
N GLY A 150 29.25 6.33 9.01
CA GLY A 150 30.41 7.08 9.50
C GLY A 150 31.75 6.35 9.40
N GLU A 151 31.78 5.10 8.94
CA GLU A 151 33.05 4.40 8.67
C GLU A 151 33.64 4.83 7.31
N ASP A 152 34.97 4.78 7.20
CA ASP A 152 35.76 5.18 6.03
C ASP A 152 36.04 4.03 5.04
N ALA A 153 35.66 2.80 5.40
CA ALA A 153 35.81 1.60 4.59
C ALA A 153 34.64 0.63 4.79
N PRO A 154 34.33 -0.24 3.80
CA PRO A 154 33.27 -1.23 3.94
C PRO A 154 33.64 -2.30 4.97
N TYR A 155 32.64 -2.82 5.70
CA TYR A 155 32.85 -3.90 6.66
C TYR A 155 32.60 -5.29 6.05
N ALA A 156 31.76 -5.37 5.02
CA ALA A 156 31.41 -6.60 4.33
C ALA A 156 31.17 -6.37 2.83
N LYS A 157 31.07 -7.46 2.08
CA LYS A 157 30.82 -7.50 0.64
C LYS A 157 29.80 -8.59 0.32
N ILE A 158 29.04 -8.38 -0.75
CA ILE A 158 28.15 -9.38 -1.33
C ILE A 158 28.64 -9.66 -2.74
N TYR A 159 28.89 -10.92 -3.09
CA TYR A 159 29.29 -11.30 -4.45
C TYR A 159 28.65 -12.64 -4.87
N ASP A 160 28.80 -12.96 -6.15
CA ASP A 160 28.50 -14.24 -6.78
C ASP A 160 29.72 -14.64 -7.62
N CYS A 161 30.44 -15.68 -7.20
CA CYS A 161 31.68 -16.11 -7.83
C CYS A 161 31.40 -17.07 -8.99
N LYS A 162 31.66 -16.62 -10.22
CA LYS A 162 31.47 -17.44 -11.44
C LYS A 162 32.46 -18.60 -11.59
N HIS A 163 33.54 -18.62 -10.81
CA HIS A 163 34.54 -19.69 -10.85
C HIS A 163 34.16 -20.90 -9.99
N CYS A 164 33.64 -20.69 -8.78
CA CYS A 164 33.40 -21.78 -7.81
C CYS A 164 31.95 -21.84 -7.26
N GLY A 165 31.08 -20.92 -7.68
CA GLY A 165 29.68 -20.83 -7.27
C GLY A 165 29.45 -20.28 -5.86
N ASP A 166 30.49 -19.87 -5.15
CA ASP A 166 30.35 -19.25 -3.83
C ASP A 166 29.65 -17.88 -3.93
N ALA A 167 28.66 -17.64 -3.07
CA ALA A 167 27.86 -16.42 -3.10
C ALA A 167 27.37 -16.02 -1.70
N GLY A 168 26.95 -14.76 -1.60
CA GLY A 168 26.34 -14.18 -0.39
C GLY A 168 27.22 -13.14 0.29
N GLU A 169 26.88 -12.84 1.55
CA GLU A 169 27.59 -11.88 2.38
C GLU A 169 28.89 -12.49 2.95
N ARG A 170 30.00 -11.77 2.81
CA ARG A 170 31.35 -12.12 3.29
C ARG A 170 32.02 -10.89 3.89
N VAL A 171 33.06 -11.09 4.70
CA VAL A 171 33.81 -9.97 5.30
C VAL A 171 34.61 -9.22 4.22
N ALA A 172 34.67 -7.89 4.32
CA ALA A 172 35.49 -7.09 3.43
C ALA A 172 36.98 -7.31 3.76
N THR A 173 37.77 -7.64 2.74
CA THR A 173 39.22 -7.86 2.86
C THR A 173 39.98 -6.54 3.00
N ASP A 174 41.23 -6.57 3.45
CA ASP A 174 42.06 -5.37 3.50
C ASP A 174 42.28 -4.75 2.12
N ALA A 175 42.35 -5.58 1.07
CA ALA A 175 42.41 -5.10 -0.31
C ALA A 175 41.14 -4.34 -0.73
N ASP A 176 39.95 -4.80 -0.28
CA ASP A 176 38.68 -4.10 -0.52
C ASP A 176 38.66 -2.72 0.16
N ARG A 177 39.17 -2.66 1.40
CA ARG A 177 39.26 -1.42 2.20
C ARG A 177 40.26 -0.43 1.59
N GLU A 178 41.43 -0.90 1.18
CA GLU A 178 42.45 -0.06 0.56
C GLU A 178 41.98 0.49 -0.80
N ASN A 179 41.29 -0.33 -1.60
CA ASN A 179 40.69 0.13 -2.84
C ASN A 179 39.66 1.25 -2.61
N ALA A 180 38.81 1.12 -1.58
CA ALA A 180 37.86 2.16 -1.20
C ALA A 180 38.56 3.48 -0.82
N LYS A 181 39.61 3.40 0.00
CA LYS A 181 40.41 4.57 0.44
C LYS A 181 41.11 5.27 -0.72
N ARG A 182 41.71 4.50 -1.62
CA ARG A 182 42.36 5.04 -2.83
C ARG A 182 41.39 5.84 -3.70
N ILE A 183 40.16 5.36 -3.88
CA ILE A 183 39.13 6.08 -4.64
C ILE A 183 38.71 7.34 -3.88
N ALA A 184 38.51 7.24 -2.56
CA ALA A 184 38.14 8.36 -1.69
C ALA A 184 39.16 9.51 -1.70
N ALA A 185 40.45 9.24 -1.97
CA ALA A 185 41.47 10.27 -2.13
C ALA A 185 41.18 11.28 -3.27
N THR A 186 40.29 10.93 -4.21
CA THR A 186 39.87 11.81 -5.32
C THR A 186 38.50 12.45 -5.12
N ASP A 187 37.82 12.19 -4.00
CA ASP A 187 36.41 12.57 -3.76
C ASP A 187 36.17 14.07 -3.97
N ALA A 188 37.02 14.92 -3.38
CA ALA A 188 36.85 16.38 -3.43
C ALA A 188 36.69 16.91 -4.87
N LEU A 189 37.45 16.37 -5.82
CA LEU A 189 37.37 16.76 -7.22
C LEU A 189 36.05 16.34 -7.86
N HIS A 190 35.64 15.08 -7.67
CA HIS A 190 34.44 14.53 -8.27
C HIS A 190 33.18 15.14 -7.67
N ARG A 191 33.15 15.28 -6.34
CA ARG A 191 32.08 15.94 -5.59
C ARG A 191 31.87 17.37 -6.05
N THR A 192 32.94 18.16 -6.14
CA THR A 192 32.88 19.56 -6.60
C THR A 192 32.34 19.67 -8.03
N ARG A 193 32.83 18.84 -8.97
CA ARG A 193 32.37 18.88 -10.37
C ARG A 193 30.90 18.49 -10.52
N LEU A 194 30.46 17.44 -9.83
CA LEU A 194 29.05 17.02 -9.84
C LEU A 194 28.14 18.08 -9.21
N PHE A 195 28.64 18.73 -8.16
CA PHE A 195 27.93 19.80 -7.49
C PHE A 195 27.75 21.04 -8.38
N GLU A 196 28.78 21.44 -9.14
CA GLU A 196 28.71 22.58 -10.07
C GLU A 196 27.71 22.40 -11.23
N ARG A 197 27.30 21.16 -11.53
CA ARG A 197 26.21 20.88 -12.48
C ARG A 197 24.82 21.23 -11.92
N VAL A 198 24.70 21.41 -10.60
CA VAL A 198 23.42 21.57 -9.89
C VAL A 198 23.25 22.99 -9.41
N ALA A 199 24.25 23.56 -8.72
CA ALA A 199 24.21 24.91 -8.18
C ALA A 199 25.53 25.66 -8.43
N PRO A 200 25.49 26.93 -8.88
CA PRO A 200 26.70 27.74 -9.05
C PRO A 200 27.36 28.08 -7.71
N LEU A 201 28.66 28.44 -7.76
CA LEU A 201 29.46 28.68 -6.55
C LEU A 201 28.89 29.76 -5.61
N LYS A 202 28.16 30.74 -6.16
CA LYS A 202 27.58 31.89 -5.46
C LYS A 202 26.07 31.76 -5.20
N ASP A 203 25.48 30.58 -5.40
CA ASP A 203 24.07 30.35 -5.12
C ASP A 203 23.84 30.23 -3.61
N GLU A 204 22.89 30.99 -3.05
CA GLU A 204 22.52 30.89 -1.63
C GLU A 204 21.91 29.52 -1.29
N ASP A 205 21.35 28.81 -2.29
CA ASP A 205 20.76 27.48 -2.13
C ASP A 205 21.75 26.33 -2.21
N ARG A 206 23.03 26.66 -2.42
CA ARG A 206 24.14 25.72 -2.52
C ARG A 206 24.16 24.69 -1.39
N ILE A 207 23.93 25.13 -0.15
CA ILE A 207 23.96 24.30 1.05
C ILE A 207 22.99 23.10 0.99
N TYR A 208 21.86 23.23 0.28
CA TYR A 208 20.84 22.17 0.19
C TYR A 208 21.20 21.10 -0.84
N ALA A 209 21.86 21.49 -1.93
CA ALA A 209 22.40 20.55 -2.89
C ALA A 209 23.65 19.84 -2.32
N GLU A 210 24.42 20.49 -1.44
CA GLU A 210 25.53 19.87 -0.71
C GLU A 210 25.00 18.77 0.22
N GLU A 211 23.97 19.07 1.00
CA GLU A 211 23.30 18.08 1.86
C GLU A 211 22.83 16.83 1.10
N ALA A 212 22.34 16.99 -0.14
CA ALA A 212 21.91 15.87 -0.98
C ALA A 212 23.07 14.98 -1.45
N ILE A 213 24.20 15.60 -1.79
CA ILE A 213 25.40 14.92 -2.28
C ILE A 213 26.16 14.19 -1.17
N GLU A 214 26.03 14.63 0.09
CA GLU A 214 26.58 13.92 1.26
C GLU A 214 26.01 12.51 1.44
N HIS A 215 24.87 12.21 0.82
CA HIS A 215 24.27 10.87 0.83
C HIS A 215 24.78 9.99 -0.31
N TYR A 216 25.96 10.31 -0.85
CA TYR A 216 26.72 9.45 -1.78
C TYR A 216 28.13 9.22 -1.25
N LEU A 217 28.57 7.97 -1.34
CA LEU A 217 29.95 7.60 -1.07
C LEU A 217 30.88 8.07 -2.20
N PRO A 218 32.20 8.20 -1.93
CA PRO A 218 33.16 8.60 -2.95
C PRO A 218 33.21 7.72 -4.19
N ARG A 219 33.09 6.40 -4.05
CA ARG A 219 33.14 5.46 -5.18
C ARG A 219 31.97 5.66 -6.17
N PRO A 220 30.69 5.71 -5.73
CA PRO A 220 29.57 6.09 -6.58
C PRO A 220 29.73 7.47 -7.25
N LEU A 221 30.17 8.50 -6.52
CA LEU A 221 30.38 9.84 -7.10
C LEU A 221 31.47 9.83 -8.18
N TYR A 222 32.56 9.12 -7.94
CA TYR A 222 33.61 8.93 -8.92
C TYR A 222 33.08 8.28 -10.21
N ALA A 223 32.30 7.22 -10.08
CA ALA A 223 31.71 6.50 -11.20
C ALA A 223 30.72 7.38 -11.97
N ILE A 224 29.76 7.99 -11.28
CA ILE A 224 28.75 8.90 -11.87
C ILE A 224 29.42 10.08 -12.57
N GLY A 225 30.35 10.75 -11.90
CA GLY A 225 31.09 11.88 -12.46
C GLY A 225 31.92 11.49 -13.67
N THR A 226 32.52 10.29 -13.67
CA THR A 226 33.24 9.77 -14.84
C THR A 226 32.29 9.56 -16.01
N ILE A 227 31.13 8.93 -15.80
CA ILE A 227 30.16 8.65 -16.85
C ILE A 227 29.61 9.96 -17.44
N LEU A 228 29.18 10.90 -16.61
CA LEU A 228 28.63 12.18 -17.05
C LEU A 228 29.64 13.00 -17.87
N ASN A 229 30.90 13.07 -17.41
CA ASN A 229 31.95 13.78 -18.14
C ASN A 229 32.23 13.16 -19.52
N ARG A 230 32.06 11.84 -19.67
CA ARG A 230 32.20 11.17 -20.97
C ARG A 230 31.00 11.42 -21.86
N LEU A 231 29.80 11.42 -21.29
CA LEU A 231 28.57 11.65 -22.03
C LEU A 231 28.49 13.01 -22.70
N ASP A 232 29.00 14.05 -22.04
CA ASP A 232 29.06 15.39 -22.62
C ASP A 232 29.88 15.43 -23.93
N GLY A 233 30.81 14.49 -24.14
CA GLY A 233 31.61 14.36 -25.36
C GLY A 233 31.10 13.33 -26.37
N MET A 234 30.04 12.58 -26.05
CA MET A 234 29.50 11.56 -26.95
C MET A 234 28.44 12.14 -27.89
N THR A 235 28.50 11.75 -29.17
CA THR A 235 27.41 12.01 -30.12
C THR A 235 26.57 10.74 -30.25
N LEU A 236 25.39 10.74 -29.64
CA LEU A 236 24.45 9.61 -29.64
C LEU A 236 23.17 9.97 -30.39
N PRO A 237 22.54 9.03 -31.13
CA PRO A 237 21.17 9.18 -31.61
C PRO A 237 20.21 9.49 -30.47
N THR A 238 19.13 10.24 -30.74
CA THR A 238 18.15 10.67 -29.73
C THR A 238 17.60 9.50 -28.91
N LEU A 239 17.27 8.38 -29.57
CA LEU A 239 16.71 7.20 -28.91
C LEU A 239 17.72 6.53 -27.95
N ARG A 240 18.99 6.41 -28.35
CA ARG A 240 20.07 5.92 -27.45
C ARG A 240 20.35 6.87 -26.31
N LYS A 241 20.32 8.17 -26.56
CA LYS A 241 20.49 9.18 -25.49
C LYS A 241 19.36 9.07 -24.45
N ARG A 242 18.11 8.90 -24.90
CA ARG A 242 16.95 8.65 -24.03
C ARG A 242 17.14 7.35 -23.22
N ALA A 243 17.50 6.25 -23.89
CA ALA A 243 17.75 4.96 -23.24
C ALA A 243 18.84 5.07 -22.17
N LEU A 244 19.98 5.69 -22.50
CA LEU A 244 21.08 5.85 -21.56
C LEU A 244 20.73 6.75 -20.37
N THR A 245 19.97 7.82 -20.62
CA THR A 245 19.49 8.72 -19.56
C THR A 245 18.62 7.97 -18.55
N ALA A 246 17.78 7.05 -19.02
CA ALA A 246 16.96 6.19 -18.16
C ALA A 246 17.80 5.21 -17.34
N LEU A 247 18.82 4.59 -17.92
CA LEU A 247 19.75 3.72 -17.18
C LEU A 247 20.54 4.51 -16.12
N LEU A 248 21.02 5.71 -16.44
CA LEU A 248 21.73 6.56 -15.49
C LEU A 248 20.88 6.95 -14.29
N LEU A 249 19.61 7.25 -14.51
CA LEU A 249 18.70 7.58 -13.42
C LEU A 249 18.60 6.44 -12.38
N LEU A 250 18.62 5.18 -12.84
CA LEU A 250 18.70 4.02 -11.95
C LEU A 250 20.04 3.94 -11.20
N ALA A 251 21.15 4.20 -11.89
CA ALA A 251 22.47 4.23 -11.26
C ALA A 251 22.59 5.33 -10.20
N PHE A 252 21.92 6.47 -10.40
CA PHE A 252 21.91 7.55 -9.42
C PHE A 252 21.18 7.15 -8.15
N ASP A 253 19.99 6.52 -8.26
CA ASP A 253 19.33 5.97 -7.08
C ASP A 253 20.15 4.85 -6.42
N ALA A 254 20.73 3.95 -7.20
CA ALA A 254 21.54 2.86 -6.66
C ALA A 254 22.82 3.34 -5.93
N GLY A 255 23.34 4.52 -6.29
CA GLY A 255 24.59 5.06 -5.75
C GLY A 255 24.47 5.79 -4.42
N ASN A 256 23.26 6.10 -3.95
CA ASN A 256 23.06 6.80 -2.68
C ASN A 256 23.14 5.85 -1.47
N THR A 257 23.29 6.41 -0.27
CA THR A 257 23.45 5.66 0.99
C THR A 257 22.12 5.24 1.64
N LEU A 258 20.97 5.49 1.01
CA LEU A 258 19.66 5.24 1.62
C LEU A 258 19.24 3.75 1.58
N TRP A 259 20.06 2.87 1.00
CA TRP A 259 19.80 1.42 0.87
C TRP A 259 20.11 0.66 2.16
N ALA A 260 19.18 0.64 3.12
CA ALA A 260 19.35 -0.07 4.40
C ALA A 260 19.72 -1.57 4.24
N HIS A 261 20.62 -2.05 5.10
CA HIS A 261 20.99 -3.47 5.20
C HIS A 261 20.95 -3.96 6.67
N PRO A 262 20.29 -5.09 6.98
CA PRO A 262 19.32 -5.79 6.13
C PRO A 262 18.16 -4.87 5.74
N ALA A 263 17.45 -5.21 4.66
CA ALA A 263 16.37 -4.38 4.13
C ALA A 263 15.23 -4.25 5.15
N GLY A 264 15.17 -3.11 5.85
CA GLY A 264 14.11 -2.80 6.82
C GLY A 264 13.02 -1.92 6.23
N ARG A 265 13.37 -0.69 5.81
CA ARG A 265 12.44 0.29 5.23
C ARG A 265 12.72 0.47 3.73
N PRO A 266 11.94 -0.12 2.82
CA PRO A 266 12.25 -0.11 1.39
C PRO A 266 11.99 1.25 0.72
N ARG A 267 11.28 2.18 1.38
CA ARG A 267 10.76 3.43 0.81
C ARG A 267 11.18 4.65 1.65
N PRO A 268 12.36 5.24 1.40
CA PRO A 268 12.83 6.36 2.19
C PRO A 268 12.03 7.65 1.89
N LYS A 269 11.56 8.30 2.96
CA LYS A 269 10.78 9.56 2.92
C LYS A 269 11.62 10.79 3.28
N GLN A 270 12.79 10.56 3.89
CA GLN A 270 13.74 11.57 4.37
C GLN A 270 15.15 11.19 3.95
N LEU A 271 16.02 12.18 3.79
CA LEU A 271 17.45 11.99 3.54
C LEU A 271 18.15 11.55 4.84
N SER A 272 18.05 10.27 5.19
CA SER A 272 18.71 9.70 6.35
C SER A 272 19.44 8.40 5.96
N THR A 273 20.77 8.44 6.01
CA THR A 273 21.61 7.25 5.84
C THR A 273 21.29 6.26 6.97
N PRO A 274 20.93 4.99 6.74
CA PRO A 274 20.72 3.99 7.80
C PRO A 274 21.99 3.67 8.61
N ASN A 275 21.89 2.92 9.72
CA ASN A 275 23.07 2.51 10.50
C ASN A 275 23.99 1.57 9.72
N GLN A 276 23.40 0.71 8.90
CA GLN A 276 24.07 -0.16 7.95
C GLN A 276 23.38 -0.03 6.59
N PHE A 277 24.15 0.09 5.52
CA PHE A 277 23.62 0.32 4.19
C PHE A 277 24.46 -0.36 3.11
N ARG A 278 23.86 -0.48 1.92
CA ARG A 278 24.45 -1.09 0.73
C ARG A 278 24.95 -0.02 -0.22
N GLU A 279 26.14 -0.23 -0.73
CA GLU A 279 26.68 0.46 -1.90
C GLU A 279 26.64 -0.50 -3.08
N GLU A 280 25.71 -0.30 -4.02
CA GLU A 280 25.54 -1.19 -5.17
C GLU A 280 26.65 -0.97 -6.22
N ASN A 281 27.01 -2.02 -6.95
CA ASN A 281 27.84 -1.92 -8.15
C ASN A 281 27.08 -1.21 -9.27
N LEU A 282 27.47 0.03 -9.56
CA LEU A 282 26.72 0.87 -10.50
C LEU A 282 26.70 0.34 -11.94
N TRP A 283 27.76 -0.34 -12.39
CA TRP A 283 27.76 -0.93 -13.73
C TRP A 283 26.73 -2.06 -13.83
N THR A 284 26.72 -2.96 -12.84
CA THR A 284 25.70 -4.02 -12.73
C THR A 284 24.28 -3.45 -12.65
N MET A 285 24.10 -2.28 -12.04
CA MET A 285 22.81 -1.60 -11.98
C MET A 285 22.38 -1.02 -13.33
N LEU A 286 23.32 -0.53 -14.15
CA LEU A 286 23.04 -0.14 -15.54
C LEU A 286 22.60 -1.34 -16.38
N GLU A 287 23.31 -2.47 -16.27
CA GLU A 287 22.97 -3.72 -16.97
C GLU A 287 21.57 -4.22 -16.59
N ARG A 288 21.26 -4.24 -15.28
CA ARG A 288 19.95 -4.63 -14.78
C ARG A 288 18.83 -3.70 -15.25
N GLY A 289 19.14 -2.42 -15.47
CA GLY A 289 18.18 -1.41 -15.92
C GLY A 289 17.54 -1.71 -17.27
N VAL A 290 18.22 -2.45 -18.14
CA VAL A 290 17.72 -2.83 -19.48
C VAL A 290 16.38 -3.56 -19.36
N GLY A 291 16.32 -4.61 -18.53
CA GLY A 291 15.10 -5.39 -18.32
C GLY A 291 13.98 -4.60 -17.62
N LEU A 292 14.32 -3.61 -16.79
CA LEU A 292 13.33 -2.80 -16.05
C LEU A 292 12.57 -1.81 -16.96
N PHE A 293 13.22 -1.28 -18.00
CA PHE A 293 12.59 -0.31 -18.90
C PHE A 293 12.02 -0.94 -20.17
N ALA A 294 12.66 -1.99 -20.72
CA ALA A 294 12.26 -2.62 -21.97
C ALA A 294 10.88 -3.31 -21.90
N GLY A 295 10.39 -3.67 -20.71
CA GLY A 295 9.12 -4.38 -20.50
C GLY A 295 7.87 -3.51 -20.33
N SER A 296 7.89 -2.22 -20.64
CA SER A 296 6.87 -1.25 -20.19
C SER A 296 5.60 -1.15 -21.07
N GLY A 297 4.91 -2.27 -21.33
CA GLY A 297 3.54 -2.29 -21.89
C GLY A 297 3.39 -1.64 -23.29
N SER A 298 2.15 -1.48 -23.76
CA SER A 298 1.89 -0.90 -25.10
C SER A 298 2.18 0.60 -25.12
N PRO A 299 2.82 1.13 -26.19
CA PRO A 299 3.08 2.55 -26.34
C PRO A 299 1.82 3.41 -26.26
N VAL A 300 1.95 4.61 -25.72
CA VAL A 300 0.89 5.62 -25.58
C VAL A 300 1.34 6.89 -26.30
N PRO A 301 0.56 7.40 -27.29
CA PRO A 301 0.87 8.68 -27.91
C PRO A 301 0.93 9.78 -26.85
N PHE A 302 2.01 10.56 -26.85
CA PHE A 302 2.13 11.71 -25.96
C PHE A 302 2.70 12.92 -26.69
N GLU A 303 2.30 14.10 -26.24
CA GLU A 303 2.77 15.38 -26.77
C GLU A 303 2.93 16.42 -25.65
N ALA A 304 3.77 17.43 -25.88
CA ALA A 304 3.87 18.57 -24.97
C ALA A 304 2.71 19.55 -25.19
N TRP A 305 2.15 20.11 -24.10
CA TRP A 305 1.17 21.20 -24.19
C TRP A 305 1.72 22.38 -25.00
N PRO A 306 0.96 23.02 -25.90
CA PRO A 306 -0.46 22.79 -26.22
C PRO A 306 -0.72 21.93 -27.48
N ARG A 307 0.22 21.05 -27.86
CA ARG A 307 0.04 20.20 -29.04
C ARG A 307 -1.09 19.20 -28.84
N LYS A 308 -1.76 18.87 -29.96
CA LYS A 308 -2.91 17.96 -29.97
C LYS A 308 -2.48 16.50 -30.00
N ILE A 309 -3.26 15.66 -29.34
CA ILE A 309 -3.14 14.19 -29.35
C ILE A 309 -4.32 13.55 -30.08
N PRO A 310 -4.22 12.26 -30.49
CA PRO A 310 -5.32 11.55 -31.12
C PRO A 310 -6.61 11.53 -30.26
N GLU A 311 -7.76 11.49 -30.92
CA GLU A 311 -9.06 11.37 -30.24
C GLU A 311 -9.25 10.00 -29.56
N THR A 312 -8.54 8.98 -30.03
CA THR A 312 -8.53 7.62 -29.48
C THR A 312 -7.85 7.51 -28.12
N GLY A 313 -7.25 8.59 -27.61
CA GLY A 313 -6.54 8.65 -26.34
C GLY A 313 -5.07 8.99 -26.48
N GLY A 314 -4.45 9.33 -25.36
CA GLY A 314 -3.05 9.76 -25.29
C GLY A 314 -2.80 10.69 -24.10
N ILE A 315 -1.58 11.18 -23.99
CA ILE A 315 -1.14 12.04 -22.88
C ILE A 315 -0.67 13.39 -23.41
N VAL A 316 -1.15 14.48 -22.82
CA VAL A 316 -0.57 15.82 -23.00
C VAL A 316 0.15 16.21 -21.72
N ILE A 317 1.42 16.59 -21.85
CA ILE A 317 2.28 16.93 -20.71
C ILE A 317 2.47 18.45 -20.67
N TYR A 318 2.08 19.07 -19.56
CA TYR A 318 2.40 20.44 -19.24
C TYR A 318 3.59 20.50 -18.27
N GLU A 319 4.68 21.15 -18.68
CA GLU A 319 5.87 21.36 -17.85
C GLU A 319 5.67 22.58 -16.94
N GLY A 320 5.06 22.35 -15.78
CA GLY A 320 4.82 23.41 -14.81
C GLY A 320 3.76 23.07 -13.77
N ARG A 321 3.32 24.11 -13.03
CA ARG A 321 2.30 23.99 -11.98
C ARG A 321 0.91 24.27 -12.52
N LEU A 322 -0.10 23.59 -11.98
CA LEU A 322 -1.49 23.77 -12.38
C LEU A 322 -1.97 25.23 -12.36
N LYS A 323 -1.53 26.02 -11.37
CA LYS A 323 -1.92 27.44 -11.24
C LYS A 323 -1.60 28.27 -12.48
N ASP A 324 -0.51 27.93 -13.17
CA ASP A 324 -0.01 28.66 -14.34
C ASP A 324 -0.77 28.23 -15.61
N LEU A 325 -1.34 27.01 -15.58
CA LEU A 325 -2.09 26.40 -16.68
C LEU A 325 -3.61 26.64 -16.60
N ALA A 326 -4.15 26.84 -15.39
CA ALA A 326 -5.60 26.79 -15.11
C ALA A 326 -6.41 27.77 -15.98
N HIS A 327 -5.89 28.96 -16.27
CA HIS A 327 -6.59 29.96 -17.08
C HIS A 327 -6.66 29.59 -18.57
N GLU A 328 -5.62 28.94 -19.10
CA GLU A 328 -5.55 28.51 -20.50
C GLU A 328 -6.46 27.31 -20.74
N VAL A 329 -6.38 26.29 -19.86
CA VAL A 329 -7.13 25.03 -20.01
C VAL A 329 -8.63 25.24 -19.86
N LYS A 330 -9.07 26.13 -18.96
CA LYS A 330 -10.50 26.41 -18.73
C LYS A 330 -11.25 26.81 -20.02
N ARG A 331 -10.54 27.35 -21.01
CA ARG A 331 -11.12 27.81 -22.27
C ARG A 331 -11.06 26.76 -23.38
N GLU A 332 -10.16 25.78 -23.29
CA GLU A 332 -9.81 24.90 -24.40
C GLU A 332 -10.17 23.43 -24.17
N ILE A 333 -10.15 22.95 -22.92
CA ILE A 333 -10.35 21.53 -22.62
C ILE A 333 -11.52 21.32 -21.63
N PRO A 334 -12.56 20.57 -22.03
CA PRO A 334 -13.61 20.15 -21.12
C PRO A 334 -13.15 18.95 -20.27
N ILE A 335 -12.56 19.23 -19.10
CA ILE A 335 -12.17 18.20 -18.14
C ILE A 335 -13.42 17.49 -17.60
N THR A 336 -13.54 16.20 -17.86
CA THR A 336 -14.70 15.38 -17.47
C THR A 336 -14.53 14.71 -16.11
N ALA A 337 -13.29 14.49 -15.69
CA ALA A 337 -12.93 13.87 -14.43
C ALA A 337 -11.47 14.16 -14.10
N VAL A 338 -11.14 14.10 -12.80
CA VAL A 338 -9.77 14.17 -12.30
C VAL A 338 -9.40 12.82 -11.71
N VAL A 339 -8.23 12.31 -12.06
CA VAL A 339 -7.66 11.10 -11.45
C VAL A 339 -6.23 11.38 -11.02
N SER A 340 -5.91 11.08 -9.77
CA SER A 340 -4.57 11.38 -9.27
C SER A 340 -4.13 10.53 -8.10
N SER A 341 -2.82 10.31 -8.01
CA SER A 341 -2.17 9.92 -6.76
C SER A 341 -1.94 11.19 -5.94
N ILE A 342 -2.58 11.31 -4.78
CA ILE A 342 -2.36 12.46 -3.89
C ILE A 342 -0.92 12.38 -3.35
N PRO A 343 -0.10 13.43 -3.52
CA PRO A 343 1.30 13.36 -3.13
C PRO A 343 1.45 13.41 -1.61
N ARG A 344 2.05 12.36 -1.07
CA ARG A 344 2.56 12.32 0.30
C ARG A 344 3.88 13.11 0.37
N PRO A 345 4.18 13.83 1.47
CA PRO A 345 5.50 14.38 1.72
C PRO A 345 6.63 13.36 1.55
N ASN A 346 7.57 13.65 0.64
CA ASN A 346 8.75 12.83 0.37
C ASN A 346 9.96 13.72 0.09
N GLN A 347 10.62 14.16 1.17
CA GLN A 347 11.82 14.99 1.11
C GLN A 347 12.93 14.32 0.29
N ALA A 348 13.19 13.03 0.56
CA ALA A 348 14.25 12.29 -0.09
C ALA A 348 14.11 12.34 -1.60
N PHE A 349 12.93 12.01 -2.11
CA PHE A 349 12.69 12.00 -3.55
C PHE A 349 12.80 13.39 -4.18
N TRP A 350 12.25 14.43 -3.54
CA TRP A 350 12.28 15.79 -4.11
C TRP A 350 13.69 16.37 -4.13
N THR A 351 14.46 16.18 -3.06
CA THR A 351 15.86 16.65 -2.99
C THR A 351 16.74 15.87 -3.97
N LEU A 352 16.60 14.55 -4.04
CA LEU A 352 17.34 13.74 -5.02
C LEU A 352 16.90 14.02 -6.46
N SER A 353 15.62 14.31 -6.72
CA SER A 353 15.15 14.67 -8.06
C SER A 353 15.81 15.94 -8.57
N ALA A 354 15.96 16.95 -7.70
CA ALA A 354 16.68 18.17 -8.05
C ALA A 354 18.16 17.90 -8.35
N LEU A 355 18.81 17.05 -7.55
CA LEU A 355 20.19 16.63 -7.79
C LEU A 355 20.35 15.89 -9.13
N TRP A 356 19.51 14.91 -9.39
CA TRP A 356 19.52 14.10 -10.61
C TRP A 356 19.19 14.92 -11.84
N ALA A 357 18.25 15.86 -11.75
CA ALA A 357 17.92 16.76 -12.85
C ALA A 357 19.13 17.63 -13.22
N GLY A 358 19.85 18.16 -12.23
CA GLY A 358 21.10 18.90 -12.45
C GLY A 358 22.19 18.05 -13.09
N TRP A 359 22.32 16.78 -12.69
CA TRP A 359 23.28 15.86 -13.29
C TRP A 359 22.97 15.54 -14.76
N LEU A 360 21.71 15.26 -15.09
CA LEU A 360 21.27 14.85 -16.43
C LEU A 360 21.17 16.01 -17.41
N TRP A 361 20.56 17.12 -16.97
CA TRP A 361 20.13 18.21 -17.86
C TRP A 361 20.72 19.57 -17.49
N GLY A 362 21.52 19.64 -16.42
CA GLY A 362 22.19 20.87 -16.00
C GLY A 362 21.32 21.76 -15.12
N ARG A 363 21.89 22.92 -14.75
CA ARG A 363 21.36 23.82 -13.71
C ARG A 363 19.98 24.40 -14.04
N GLU A 364 19.70 24.66 -15.31
CA GLU A 364 18.40 25.21 -15.75
C GLU A 364 17.24 24.26 -15.41
N ALA A 365 17.47 22.95 -15.48
CA ALA A 365 16.47 21.95 -15.13
C ALA A 365 16.18 21.87 -13.61
N VAL A 366 17.06 22.43 -12.77
CA VAL A 366 16.91 22.47 -11.31
C VAL A 366 16.04 23.65 -10.86
N GLU A 367 16.01 24.74 -11.64
CA GLU A 367 15.40 26.02 -11.27
C GLU A 367 13.95 25.91 -10.77
N PRO A 368 13.04 25.14 -11.42
CA PRO A 368 11.66 24.99 -10.96
C PRO A 368 11.54 24.33 -9.57
N TYR A 369 12.59 23.64 -9.12
CA TYR A 369 12.67 22.83 -7.90
C TYR A 369 13.55 23.41 -6.79
N LYS A 370 14.17 24.59 -6.96
CA LYS A 370 14.98 25.21 -5.89
C LYS A 370 14.22 25.38 -4.57
N ILE A 371 12.92 25.68 -4.62
CA ILE A 371 12.06 25.77 -3.44
C ILE A 371 11.98 24.43 -2.67
N ALA A 372 12.02 23.29 -3.38
CA ALA A 372 12.01 21.96 -2.76
C ALA A 372 13.36 21.63 -2.10
N LEU A 373 14.47 22.16 -2.62
CA LEU A 373 15.79 22.06 -1.98
C LEU A 373 15.81 22.84 -0.66
N ARG A 374 15.25 24.06 -0.61
CA ARG A 374 15.24 24.91 0.59
C ARG A 374 14.48 24.34 1.79
N ARG A 375 13.54 23.42 1.56
CA ARG A 375 12.55 23.05 2.58
C ARG A 375 12.97 21.78 3.34
N ARG A 376 13.31 21.95 4.62
CA ARG A 376 13.82 20.88 5.50
C ARG A 376 12.75 20.09 6.24
N ARG A 377 11.57 20.68 6.47
CA ARG A 377 10.46 20.04 7.18
C ARG A 377 9.21 20.08 6.32
N TYR A 378 8.70 18.90 6.04
CA TYR A 378 7.43 18.70 5.36
C TYR A 378 6.46 18.07 6.35
N ASP A 379 6.00 18.87 7.32
CA ASP A 379 4.96 18.44 8.23
C ASP A 379 3.59 18.40 7.53
N TRP A 380 2.60 17.88 8.25
CA TRP A 380 1.26 17.69 7.71
C TRP A 380 0.47 18.99 7.52
N ALA A 381 0.81 20.05 8.25
CA ALA A 381 0.22 21.38 8.08
C ALA A 381 0.72 22.03 6.78
N TRP A 382 2.01 21.90 6.49
CA TRP A 382 2.56 22.26 5.19
C TRP A 382 1.91 21.46 4.06
N ASN A 383 1.76 20.15 4.23
CA ASN A 383 1.11 19.31 3.22
C ASN A 383 -0.32 19.79 2.96
N ALA A 384 -1.08 20.13 4.02
CA ALA A 384 -2.45 20.61 3.90
C ALA A 384 -2.49 21.95 3.16
N THR A 385 -1.56 22.85 3.46
CA THR A 385 -1.41 24.15 2.78
C THR A 385 -1.12 23.96 1.28
N ALA A 386 -0.18 23.07 0.94
CA ALA A 386 0.21 22.80 -0.44
C ALA A 386 -0.94 22.14 -1.23
N LEU A 387 -1.61 21.16 -0.62
CA LEU A 387 -2.78 20.51 -1.21
C LEU A 387 -3.93 21.50 -1.39
N TYR A 388 -4.19 22.38 -0.42
CA TYR A 388 -5.24 23.40 -0.52
C TYR A 388 -5.00 24.37 -1.67
N ALA A 389 -3.75 24.83 -1.85
CA ALA A 389 -3.40 25.69 -2.97
C ALA A 389 -3.68 25.00 -4.31
N MET A 390 -3.26 23.73 -4.45
CA MET A 390 -3.52 22.93 -5.64
C MET A 390 -5.04 22.74 -5.86
N PHE A 391 -5.77 22.26 -4.84
CA PHE A 391 -7.21 22.05 -4.92
C PHE A 391 -7.96 23.35 -5.23
N SER A 392 -7.54 24.49 -4.71
CA SER A 392 -8.20 25.78 -5.00
C SER A 392 -8.12 26.11 -6.50
N HIS A 393 -6.93 26.00 -7.10
CA HIS A 393 -6.75 26.20 -8.53
C HIS A 393 -7.47 25.14 -9.37
N LEU A 394 -7.51 23.89 -8.88
CA LEU A 394 -8.28 22.83 -9.52
C LEU A 394 -9.77 23.17 -9.51
N ASN A 395 -10.32 23.61 -8.39
CA ASN A 395 -11.74 23.96 -8.30
C ASN A 395 -12.12 25.17 -9.18
N GLU A 396 -11.20 26.13 -9.36
CA GLU A 396 -11.38 27.25 -10.30
C GLU A 396 -11.43 26.79 -11.78
N LEU A 397 -10.73 25.71 -12.11
CA LEU A 397 -10.65 25.13 -13.44
C LEU A 397 -11.88 24.27 -13.77
N LEU A 398 -12.39 23.50 -12.81
CA LEU A 398 -13.46 22.53 -13.02
C LEU A 398 -14.85 23.20 -13.05
N ALA A 399 -15.76 22.60 -13.82
CA ALA A 399 -17.19 22.86 -13.63
C ALA A 399 -17.66 22.23 -12.32
N ASP A 400 -18.80 22.69 -11.78
CA ASP A 400 -19.40 22.08 -10.59
C ASP A 400 -19.79 20.62 -10.85
N GLY A 401 -19.59 19.75 -9.85
CA GLY A 401 -19.98 18.34 -9.90
C GLY A 401 -19.02 17.42 -10.66
N VAL A 402 -17.88 17.92 -11.16
CA VAL A 402 -16.85 17.09 -11.80
C VAL A 402 -16.25 16.12 -10.77
N PRO A 403 -16.23 14.80 -11.03
CA PRO A 403 -15.70 13.82 -10.10
C PRO A 403 -14.17 13.88 -10.03
N VAL A 404 -13.64 13.74 -8.81
CA VAL A 404 -12.21 13.69 -8.51
C VAL A 404 -11.91 12.40 -7.75
N PHE A 405 -11.18 11.49 -8.39
CA PHE A 405 -10.70 10.24 -7.78
C PHE A 405 -9.26 10.38 -7.34
N GLY A 406 -9.07 10.49 -6.02
CA GLY A 406 -7.76 10.51 -5.39
C GLY A 406 -7.39 9.15 -4.82
N ILE A 407 -6.20 8.69 -5.19
CA ILE A 407 -5.57 7.52 -4.60
C ILE A 407 -4.51 8.01 -3.63
N MET A 408 -4.59 7.58 -2.37
CA MET A 408 -3.66 7.95 -1.30
C MET A 408 -2.77 6.74 -0.97
N PRO A 409 -1.60 6.60 -1.60
CA PRO A 409 -0.67 5.51 -1.32
C PRO A 409 -0.09 5.67 0.09
N GLU A 410 0.14 4.54 0.78
CA GLU A 410 0.69 4.53 2.15
C GLU A 410 -0.11 5.45 3.11
N PRO A 411 -1.43 5.25 3.25
CA PRO A 411 -2.27 6.15 4.05
C PRO A 411 -1.89 6.09 5.53
N GLU A 412 -1.91 7.25 6.18
CA GLU A 412 -1.79 7.39 7.63
C GLU A 412 -2.71 8.51 8.12
N ALA A 413 -3.07 8.49 9.40
CA ALA A 413 -4.08 9.40 9.96
C ALA A 413 -3.79 10.89 9.66
N PRO A 414 -2.55 11.40 9.86
CA PRO A 414 -2.23 12.78 9.50
C PRO A 414 -2.31 13.07 7.99
N PHE A 415 -1.98 12.11 7.13
CA PHE A 415 -2.09 12.27 5.68
C PHE A 415 -3.55 12.35 5.23
N MET A 416 -4.41 11.47 5.76
CA MET A 416 -5.86 11.49 5.54
C MET A 416 -6.45 12.84 6.01
N THR A 417 -6.08 13.29 7.21
CA THR A 417 -6.53 14.59 7.76
C THR A 417 -6.12 15.72 6.83
N SER A 418 -4.84 15.76 6.43
CA SER A 418 -4.28 16.81 5.58
C SER A 418 -5.02 16.93 4.24
N ALA A 419 -5.20 15.81 3.53
CA ALA A 419 -5.83 15.80 2.21
C ALA A 419 -7.33 16.12 2.27
N LEU A 420 -8.07 15.51 3.21
CA LEU A 420 -9.52 15.75 3.33
C LEU A 420 -9.81 17.19 3.75
N THR A 421 -9.02 17.74 4.69
CA THR A 421 -9.18 19.12 5.15
C THR A 421 -8.88 20.12 4.04
N ALA A 422 -7.79 19.89 3.29
CA ALA A 422 -7.41 20.72 2.14
C ALA A 422 -8.47 20.71 1.03
N ALA A 423 -8.99 19.53 0.67
CA ALA A 423 -10.02 19.39 -0.35
C ALA A 423 -11.34 20.08 0.06
N GLN A 424 -11.81 19.85 1.29
CA GLN A 424 -13.04 20.50 1.80
C GLN A 424 -12.91 22.03 1.80
N ALA A 425 -11.80 22.55 2.31
CA ALA A 425 -11.57 23.99 2.35
C ALA A 425 -11.52 24.64 0.96
N ALA A 426 -11.09 23.89 -0.07
CA ALA A 426 -11.05 24.35 -1.45
C ALA A 426 -12.42 24.29 -2.16
N GLY A 427 -13.44 23.67 -1.56
CA GLY A 427 -14.79 23.53 -2.11
C GLY A 427 -15.15 22.16 -2.66
N PHE A 428 -14.31 21.15 -2.46
CA PHE A 428 -14.64 19.78 -2.85
C PHE A 428 -15.54 19.11 -1.82
N VAL A 429 -16.62 18.49 -2.30
CA VAL A 429 -17.55 17.71 -1.50
C VAL A 429 -17.06 16.26 -1.46
N LEU A 430 -16.85 15.73 -0.26
CA LEU A 430 -16.48 14.32 -0.08
C LEU A 430 -17.70 13.42 -0.35
N GLU A 431 -17.59 12.55 -1.35
CA GLU A 431 -18.65 11.58 -1.70
C GLU A 431 -18.43 10.25 -0.97
N SER A 432 -17.20 9.74 -0.99
CA SER A 432 -16.87 8.47 -0.35
C SER A 432 -15.38 8.28 -0.10
N VAL A 433 -15.07 7.40 0.85
CA VAL A 433 -13.72 6.89 1.13
C VAL A 433 -13.80 5.37 1.25
N ALA A 434 -12.94 4.66 0.52
CA ALA A 434 -12.77 3.22 0.63
C ALA A 434 -11.36 2.89 1.13
N LEU A 435 -11.29 2.01 2.14
CA LEU A 435 -10.05 1.61 2.80
C LEU A 435 -10.13 0.11 3.14
N ARG A 436 -9.12 -0.65 2.71
CA ARG A 436 -9.02 -2.10 2.91
C ARG A 436 -8.15 -2.45 4.13
N THR A 437 -6.93 -1.94 4.16
CA THR A 437 -6.00 -2.02 5.30
C THR A 437 -5.16 -0.74 5.39
N GLU A 438 -4.30 -0.61 6.39
CA GLU A 438 -3.32 0.48 6.47
C GLU A 438 -2.14 0.34 5.49
N HIS A 439 -1.97 -0.83 4.89
CA HIS A 439 -0.91 -1.09 3.90
C HIS A 439 -1.40 -0.90 2.45
N ASP A 440 -2.71 -0.78 2.26
CA ASP A 440 -3.33 -0.57 0.96
C ASP A 440 -3.57 0.92 0.70
N PRO A 441 -3.51 1.40 -0.56
CA PRO A 441 -3.89 2.76 -0.88
C PRO A 441 -5.35 3.05 -0.48
N ALA A 442 -5.62 4.21 0.12
CA ALA A 442 -6.98 4.67 0.32
C ALA A 442 -7.53 5.25 -1.00
N GLN A 443 -8.80 5.01 -1.29
CA GLN A 443 -9.48 5.49 -2.48
C GLN A 443 -10.54 6.51 -2.08
N VAL A 444 -10.37 7.76 -2.49
CA VAL A 444 -11.22 8.88 -2.10
C VAL A 444 -11.89 9.46 -3.34
N LEU A 445 -13.20 9.63 -3.26
CA LEU A 445 -13.99 10.29 -4.29
C LEU A 445 -14.53 11.62 -3.76
N TRP A 446 -14.22 12.69 -4.47
CA TRP A 446 -14.85 13.99 -4.28
C TRP A 446 -15.61 14.43 -5.53
N LYS A 447 -16.39 15.49 -5.38
CA LYS A 447 -16.88 16.31 -6.50
C LYS A 447 -16.47 17.76 -6.29
N SER A 448 -16.12 18.45 -7.38
CA SER A 448 -15.97 19.90 -7.37
C SER A 448 -17.29 20.57 -6.99
N GLY A 449 -17.20 21.73 -6.34
CA GLY A 449 -18.36 22.47 -5.89
C GLY A 449 -17.98 23.79 -5.21
N SER A 450 -18.95 24.37 -4.51
CA SER A 450 -18.74 25.63 -3.79
C SER A 450 -18.00 25.43 -2.48
N LYS A 451 -17.19 26.41 -2.09
CA LYS A 451 -16.57 26.48 -0.76
C LYS A 451 -17.66 26.40 0.33
N PRO A 452 -17.59 25.43 1.25
CA PRO A 452 -18.59 25.30 2.29
C PRO A 452 -18.42 26.40 3.33
N THR A 453 -19.51 26.71 4.04
CA THR A 453 -19.42 27.49 5.29
C THR A 453 -18.82 26.60 6.38
N PRO A 454 -17.68 26.99 7.00
CA PRO A 454 -17.09 26.21 8.08
C PRO A 454 -18.03 26.06 9.28
N ALA A 455 -18.11 24.85 9.82
CA ALA A 455 -18.81 24.57 11.07
C ALA A 455 -17.82 24.39 12.24
N PRO A 456 -18.25 24.61 13.49
CA PRO A 456 -17.42 24.30 14.65
C PRO A 456 -17.12 22.81 14.73
N LEU A 457 -15.91 22.48 15.19
CA LEU A 457 -15.53 21.11 15.46
C LEU A 457 -16.17 20.65 16.77
N GLU A 458 -16.98 19.59 16.70
CA GLU A 458 -17.60 18.97 17.86
C GLU A 458 -17.11 17.53 18.06
N ILE A 459 -16.64 17.22 19.27
CA ILE A 459 -16.14 15.88 19.63
C ILE A 459 -17.24 14.81 19.48
N GLU A 460 -18.51 15.15 19.73
CA GLU A 460 -19.61 14.20 19.57
C GLU A 460 -19.83 13.82 18.10
N THR A 461 -19.49 14.68 17.14
CA THR A 461 -19.53 14.33 15.70
C THR A 461 -18.54 13.20 15.40
N ILE A 462 -17.31 13.32 15.92
CA ILE A 462 -16.28 12.27 15.80
C ILE A 462 -16.75 10.99 16.49
N ARG A 463 -17.25 11.11 17.73
CA ARG A 463 -17.73 9.98 18.54
C ARG A 463 -18.85 9.23 17.85
N LYS A 464 -19.81 9.95 17.27
CA LYS A 464 -20.90 9.39 16.47
C LYS A 464 -20.37 8.62 15.26
N GLY A 465 -19.48 9.22 14.47
CA GLY A 465 -18.88 8.55 13.30
C GLY A 465 -18.12 7.27 13.65
N ALA A 466 -17.27 7.32 14.68
CA ALA A 466 -16.54 6.16 15.19
C ALA A 466 -17.49 5.08 15.72
N ARG A 467 -18.54 5.46 16.45
CA ARG A 467 -19.56 4.56 17.00
C ARG A 467 -20.34 3.85 15.90
N GLU A 468 -20.86 4.60 14.92
CA GLU A 468 -21.60 4.04 13.78
C GLU A 468 -20.74 3.05 12.98
N PHE A 469 -19.47 3.41 12.71
CA PHE A 469 -18.53 2.52 12.03
C PHE A 469 -18.25 1.24 12.83
N LEU A 470 -17.85 1.36 14.10
CA LEU A 470 -17.50 0.20 14.92
C LEU A 470 -18.71 -0.71 15.19
N SER A 471 -19.90 -0.13 15.36
CA SER A 471 -21.14 -0.91 15.48
C SER A 471 -21.47 -1.65 14.18
N ALA A 472 -21.39 -0.98 13.02
CA ALA A 472 -21.62 -1.64 11.73
C ALA A 472 -20.61 -2.76 11.46
N ARG A 473 -19.36 -2.56 11.89
CA ARG A 473 -18.27 -3.54 11.75
C ARG A 473 -18.41 -4.75 12.66
N GLY A 474 -18.95 -4.59 13.87
CA GLY A 474 -19.16 -5.69 14.82
C GLY A 474 -17.88 -6.29 15.42
N GLU A 475 -16.71 -5.72 15.12
CA GLU A 475 -15.39 -6.16 15.62
C GLU A 475 -14.44 -4.94 15.70
N PRO A 476 -13.36 -5.00 16.51
CA PRO A 476 -12.37 -3.93 16.61
C PRO A 476 -11.68 -3.58 15.28
N ALA A 477 -11.22 -2.35 15.16
CA ALA A 477 -10.49 -1.83 13.99
C ALA A 477 -9.26 -1.02 14.41
N GLY A 478 -8.26 -0.97 13.52
CA GLY A 478 -7.06 -0.16 13.75
C GLY A 478 -7.35 1.34 13.70
N TYR A 479 -6.47 2.14 14.30
CA TYR A 479 -6.68 3.58 14.46
C TYR A 479 -6.96 4.30 13.14
N LEU A 480 -6.27 3.96 12.03
CA LEU A 480 -6.50 4.59 10.74
C LEU A 480 -7.97 4.51 10.27
N HIS A 481 -8.64 3.38 10.47
CA HIS A 481 -10.04 3.22 10.07
C HIS A 481 -10.97 4.06 10.95
N VAL A 482 -10.75 4.04 12.27
CA VAL A 482 -11.57 4.79 13.23
C VAL A 482 -11.38 6.29 13.06
N HIS A 483 -10.13 6.72 12.87
CA HIS A 483 -9.78 8.09 12.55
C HIS A 483 -10.44 8.55 11.24
N THR A 484 -10.38 7.72 10.19
CA THR A 484 -11.03 8.03 8.91
C THR A 484 -12.56 8.12 9.06
N ALA A 485 -13.20 7.26 9.87
CA ALA A 485 -14.63 7.37 10.16
C ALA A 485 -14.97 8.70 10.85
N GLY A 486 -14.13 9.17 11.78
CA GLY A 486 -14.25 10.49 12.38
C GLY A 486 -14.10 11.63 11.36
N LEU A 487 -13.11 11.54 10.45
CA LEU A 487 -12.90 12.54 9.40
C LEU A 487 -14.07 12.61 8.42
N ILE A 488 -14.64 11.46 8.06
CA ILE A 488 -15.87 11.37 7.24
C ILE A 488 -17.02 12.11 7.94
N ALA A 489 -17.20 11.92 9.24
CA ALA A 489 -18.25 12.60 9.99
C ALA A 489 -18.03 14.12 10.06
N LEU A 490 -16.80 14.57 10.32
CA LEU A 490 -16.44 15.99 10.28
C LEU A 490 -16.58 16.60 8.88
N ALA A 491 -16.28 15.84 7.82
CA ALA A 491 -16.47 16.29 6.45
C ALA A 491 -17.94 16.52 6.11
N GLN A 492 -18.84 15.65 6.58
CA GLN A 492 -20.29 15.80 6.37
C GLN A 492 -20.87 17.04 7.05
N SER A 493 -20.28 17.46 8.17
CA SER A 493 -20.68 18.65 8.89
C SER A 493 -19.88 19.90 8.51
N ASN A 494 -18.98 19.83 7.53
CA ASN A 494 -18.05 20.90 7.16
C ASN A 494 -17.16 21.40 8.32
N ALA A 495 -16.78 20.51 9.24
CA ALA A 495 -16.08 20.82 10.48
C ALA A 495 -14.58 20.46 10.48
N LEU A 496 -13.98 20.08 9.33
CA LEU A 496 -12.56 19.73 9.25
C LEU A 496 -11.60 20.92 9.47
N LYS A 497 -12.01 22.14 9.11
CA LYS A 497 -11.25 23.37 9.36
C LYS A 497 -12.22 24.50 9.69
N GLN A 498 -12.00 25.19 10.81
CA GLN A 498 -12.82 26.32 11.23
C GLN A 498 -12.36 27.61 10.54
N ASP A 499 -13.24 28.62 10.55
CA ASP A 499 -12.91 29.94 10.02
C ASP A 499 -11.81 30.60 10.87
N GLY A 500 -10.90 31.34 10.21
CA GLY A 500 -9.75 31.98 10.85
C GLY A 500 -8.62 31.04 11.32
N ASP A 501 -8.82 29.73 11.40
CA ASP A 501 -7.76 28.79 11.83
C ASP A 501 -6.58 28.77 10.83
N GLU A 502 -5.35 28.83 11.33
CA GLU A 502 -4.17 28.45 10.56
C GLU A 502 -4.14 26.92 10.36
N TRP A 503 -3.40 26.44 9.34
CA TRP A 503 -3.38 25.03 8.99
C TRP A 503 -2.84 24.13 10.10
N ASP A 504 -1.78 24.56 10.77
CA ASP A 504 -1.19 23.83 11.90
C ASP A 504 -2.16 23.77 13.09
N VAL A 505 -2.92 24.83 13.34
CA VAL A 505 -3.98 24.87 14.35
C VAL A 505 -5.09 23.88 14.01
N ALA A 506 -5.59 23.89 12.77
CA ALA A 506 -6.65 22.97 12.32
C ALA A 506 -6.23 21.50 12.43
N MET A 507 -4.99 21.17 12.02
CA MET A 507 -4.43 19.83 12.13
C MET A 507 -4.32 19.37 13.58
N ARG A 508 -3.81 20.24 14.48
CA ARG A 508 -3.70 19.94 15.92
C ARG A 508 -5.07 19.80 16.59
N LYS A 509 -6.03 20.70 16.30
CA LYS A 509 -7.39 20.63 16.83
C LYS A 509 -8.05 19.30 16.47
N THR A 510 -7.93 18.88 15.21
CA THR A 510 -8.47 17.60 14.74
C THR A 510 -7.83 16.42 15.45
N GLN A 511 -6.49 16.40 15.57
CA GLN A 511 -5.78 15.34 16.30
C GLN A 511 -6.21 15.25 17.77
N ASN A 512 -6.22 16.38 18.48
CA ASN A 512 -6.62 16.44 19.88
C ASN A 512 -8.08 16.00 20.08
N ALA A 513 -8.98 16.42 19.20
CA ALA A 513 -10.39 16.03 19.28
C ALA A 513 -10.59 14.54 18.99
N MET A 514 -9.80 13.93 18.10
CA MET A 514 -9.80 12.48 17.87
C MET A 514 -9.32 11.74 19.12
N GLU A 515 -8.25 12.20 19.75
CA GLU A 515 -7.74 11.63 20.99
C GLU A 515 -8.77 11.73 22.12
N GLU A 516 -9.38 12.89 22.30
CA GLU A 516 -10.42 13.12 23.31
C GLU A 516 -11.69 12.32 23.02
N ALA A 517 -12.11 12.20 21.76
CA ALA A 517 -13.28 11.40 21.39
C ALA A 517 -13.13 9.93 21.79
N LEU A 518 -11.92 9.37 21.63
CA LEU A 518 -11.62 7.97 21.90
C LEU A 518 -11.29 7.70 23.38
N LYS A 519 -10.50 8.57 24.03
CA LYS A 519 -10.06 8.39 25.42
C LYS A 519 -11.02 9.01 26.46
N GLY A 520 -11.72 10.07 26.10
CA GLY A 520 -12.49 10.88 27.05
C GLY A 520 -13.79 10.25 27.56
N GLY A 521 -14.22 9.11 27.00
CA GLY A 521 -15.47 8.44 27.38
C GLY A 521 -15.32 6.94 27.61
N LYS A 522 -16.32 6.32 28.25
CA LYS A 522 -16.40 4.86 28.47
C LYS A 522 -17.04 4.11 27.30
N GLU A 523 -17.16 4.74 26.13
CA GLU A 523 -17.87 4.20 24.97
C GLU A 523 -17.02 3.25 24.14
N PHE A 524 -15.71 3.43 24.14
CA PHE A 524 -14.76 2.66 23.35
C PHE A 524 -13.82 1.87 24.27
N ALA A 525 -13.38 0.72 23.78
CA ALA A 525 -12.34 -0.11 24.39
C ALA A 525 -11.09 -0.07 23.51
N HIS A 526 -9.93 0.15 24.15
CA HIS A 526 -8.63 0.18 23.50
C HIS A 526 -7.88 -1.13 23.79
N TYR A 527 -7.63 -1.90 22.73
CA TYR A 527 -6.92 -3.17 22.77
C TYR A 527 -5.48 -2.93 22.30
N SER A 528 -4.62 -2.47 23.20
CA SER A 528 -3.21 -2.18 22.92
C SER A 528 -2.33 -2.52 24.11
N SER A 529 -1.03 -2.73 23.85
CA SER A 529 0.03 -2.73 24.86
C SER A 529 0.63 -1.35 25.11
N GLY A 530 0.25 -0.35 24.32
CA GLY A 530 0.71 1.04 24.44
C GLY A 530 -0.44 2.01 24.74
N GLU A 531 -0.10 3.20 25.25
CA GLU A 531 -1.08 4.23 25.66
C GLU A 531 -1.48 5.20 24.52
N ALA A 532 -0.74 5.20 23.42
CA ALA A 532 -1.00 6.08 22.29
C ALA A 532 -2.20 5.59 21.47
N VAL A 533 -3.05 6.52 21.00
CA VAL A 533 -4.31 6.16 20.32
C VAL A 533 -4.11 5.47 18.99
N ASP A 534 -2.96 5.68 18.37
CA ASP A 534 -2.54 5.11 17.10
C ASP A 534 -1.97 3.68 17.22
N THR A 535 -1.81 3.18 18.45
CA THR A 535 -1.38 1.80 18.71
C THR A 535 -2.56 0.88 18.94
N GLY A 536 -2.44 -0.38 18.52
CA GLY A 536 -3.44 -1.41 18.77
C GLY A 536 -4.77 -1.17 18.03
N MET A 537 -5.87 -1.64 18.62
CA MET A 537 -7.19 -1.67 17.99
C MET A 537 -8.24 -1.03 18.89
N TRP A 538 -9.28 -0.45 18.29
CA TRP A 538 -10.40 0.18 18.98
C TRP A 538 -11.69 -0.58 18.68
N GLY A 539 -12.49 -0.85 19.71
CA GLY A 539 -13.80 -1.48 19.57
C GLY A 539 -14.84 -0.86 20.51
N PRO A 540 -16.12 -1.26 20.42
CA PRO A 540 -17.13 -0.82 21.37
C PRO A 540 -16.86 -1.38 22.77
N ALA A 541 -17.09 -0.56 23.81
CA ALA A 541 -16.91 -0.96 25.20
C ALA A 541 -17.87 -2.10 25.62
N THR A 542 -17.39 -2.98 26.50
CA THR A 542 -18.06 -4.23 26.92
C THR A 542 -19.46 -4.02 27.50
N ALA A 543 -19.66 -2.98 28.31
CA ALA A 543 -20.97 -2.65 28.89
C ALA A 543 -22.04 -2.32 27.83
N ARG A 544 -21.63 -1.79 26.68
CA ARG A 544 -22.52 -1.43 25.57
C ARG A 544 -22.78 -2.61 24.63
N ARG A 545 -21.86 -3.59 24.54
CA ARG A 545 -22.08 -4.85 23.82
C ARG A 545 -23.22 -5.67 24.43
N LEU A 546 -23.38 -5.62 25.75
CA LEU A 546 -24.43 -6.36 26.45
C LEU A 546 -25.83 -5.73 26.31
N GLN A 547 -25.93 -4.44 25.99
CA GLN A 547 -27.21 -3.70 25.95
C GLN A 547 -27.89 -3.65 24.57
N ARG A 548 -27.20 -4.00 23.48
CA ARG A 548 -27.69 -3.73 22.11
C ARG A 548 -27.49 -4.86 21.09
N ARG A 549 -27.28 -6.11 21.51
CA ARG A 549 -27.09 -7.25 20.59
C ARG A 549 -28.39 -7.62 19.85
N SER A 550 -28.48 -7.20 18.60
CA SER A 550 -29.46 -7.54 17.56
C SER A 550 -28.78 -8.30 16.42
N ALA A 551 -29.54 -8.84 15.47
CA ALA A 551 -28.98 -9.54 14.30
C ALA A 551 -28.07 -8.66 13.39
N GLN A 552 -27.99 -7.34 13.62
CA GLN A 552 -27.07 -6.44 12.92
C GLN A 552 -25.63 -6.46 13.47
N ASP A 553 -25.40 -7.14 14.61
CA ASP A 553 -24.11 -7.14 15.34
C ASP A 553 -23.13 -8.24 14.94
N GLU A 554 -23.37 -8.98 13.85
CA GLU A 554 -22.40 -9.95 13.34
C GLU A 554 -21.07 -9.25 12.97
N SER A 555 -19.94 -9.86 13.33
CA SER A 555 -18.62 -9.30 13.02
C SER A 555 -18.38 -9.27 11.51
N LEU A 556 -17.58 -8.32 11.02
CA LEU A 556 -17.21 -8.26 9.61
C LEU A 556 -16.57 -9.59 9.15
N SER A 557 -15.74 -10.21 9.99
CA SER A 557 -15.16 -11.52 9.68
C SER A 557 -16.19 -12.65 9.52
N ASP A 558 -17.31 -12.61 10.24
CA ASP A 558 -18.41 -13.57 10.10
C ASP A 558 -19.28 -13.25 8.87
N LYS A 559 -19.57 -11.96 8.63
CA LYS A 559 -20.28 -11.48 7.43
C LYS A 559 -19.53 -11.86 6.14
N VAL A 560 -18.20 -11.68 6.12
CA VAL A 560 -17.33 -12.04 4.98
C VAL A 560 -17.28 -13.55 4.77
N GLU A 561 -17.20 -14.33 5.86
CA GLU A 561 -17.25 -15.79 5.75
C GLU A 561 -18.54 -16.25 5.07
N ALA A 562 -19.69 -15.76 5.54
CA ALA A 562 -20.98 -16.10 4.97
C ALA A 562 -21.09 -15.67 3.49
N ALA A 563 -20.58 -14.49 3.15
CA ALA A 563 -20.60 -13.96 1.79
C ALA A 563 -19.73 -14.79 0.82
N VAL A 564 -18.52 -15.18 1.21
CA VAL A 564 -17.63 -16.04 0.40
C VAL A 564 -18.28 -17.40 0.16
N VAL A 565 -18.80 -18.04 1.21
CA VAL A 565 -19.44 -19.36 1.07
C VAL A 565 -20.68 -19.27 0.18
N THR A 566 -21.50 -18.22 0.35
CA THR A 566 -22.67 -17.98 -0.51
C THR A 566 -22.26 -17.76 -1.97
N TYR A 567 -21.15 -17.05 -2.20
CA TYR A 567 -20.63 -16.83 -3.54
C TYR A 567 -20.18 -18.14 -4.22
N LEU A 568 -19.41 -18.98 -3.52
CA LEU A 568 -18.93 -20.26 -4.03
C LEU A 568 -20.06 -21.27 -4.27
N GLN A 569 -21.14 -21.20 -3.48
CA GLN A 569 -22.33 -22.03 -3.71
C GLN A 569 -23.05 -21.67 -5.02
N LYS A 570 -23.02 -20.39 -5.41
CA LYS A 570 -23.64 -19.90 -6.65
C LYS A 570 -22.70 -20.01 -7.86
N ASN A 571 -21.39 -19.97 -7.63
CA ASN A 571 -20.35 -19.98 -8.65
C ASN A 571 -19.34 -21.10 -8.31
N PRO A 572 -19.58 -22.33 -8.80
CA PRO A 572 -18.78 -23.50 -8.44
C PRO A 572 -17.30 -23.38 -8.82
N GLU A 573 -16.98 -22.63 -9.88
CA GLU A 573 -15.64 -22.38 -10.38
C GLU A 573 -15.36 -20.88 -10.32
N ALA A 574 -14.86 -20.41 -9.18
CA ALA A 574 -14.60 -18.98 -8.95
C ALA A 574 -13.11 -18.68 -9.00
N ILE A 575 -12.73 -17.54 -9.60
CA ILE A 575 -11.37 -17.00 -9.41
C ILE A 575 -11.36 -15.95 -8.31
N TYR A 576 -10.19 -15.74 -7.69
CA TYR A 576 -10.05 -14.83 -6.55
C TYR A 576 -10.58 -13.41 -6.81
N LEU A 577 -10.32 -12.87 -8.00
CA LEU A 577 -10.68 -11.50 -8.36
C LEU A 577 -12.19 -11.28 -8.44
N GLU A 578 -12.93 -12.30 -8.87
CA GLU A 578 -14.38 -12.24 -8.93
C GLU A 578 -14.97 -12.25 -7.52
N VAL A 579 -14.41 -13.09 -6.64
CA VAL A 579 -14.77 -13.13 -5.22
C VAL A 579 -14.45 -11.78 -4.56
N GLU A 580 -13.25 -11.23 -4.76
CA GLU A 580 -12.86 -9.92 -4.22
C GLU A 580 -13.76 -8.80 -4.76
N GLY A 581 -13.99 -8.75 -6.06
CA GLY A 581 -14.84 -7.74 -6.70
C GLY A 581 -16.28 -7.78 -6.19
N GLU A 582 -16.85 -8.96 -5.99
CA GLU A 582 -18.20 -9.11 -5.44
C GLU A 582 -18.26 -8.73 -3.95
N LEU A 583 -17.27 -9.15 -3.15
CA LEU A 583 -17.20 -8.78 -1.74
C LEU A 583 -17.04 -7.27 -1.55
N ASN A 584 -16.21 -6.61 -2.36
CA ASN A 584 -16.02 -5.16 -2.25
C ASN A 584 -17.31 -4.38 -2.56
N LYS A 585 -18.19 -4.92 -3.42
CA LYS A 585 -19.54 -4.35 -3.64
C LYS A 585 -20.45 -4.54 -2.44
N GLN A 586 -20.40 -5.70 -1.79
CA GLN A 586 -21.22 -6.00 -0.60
C GLN A 586 -20.72 -5.27 0.66
N PHE A 587 -19.42 -5.04 0.77
CA PHE A 587 -18.75 -4.41 1.91
C PHE A 587 -17.99 -3.15 1.49
N PRO A 588 -18.68 -2.08 1.06
CA PRO A 588 -18.03 -0.89 0.52
C PRO A 588 -17.42 0.01 1.62
N GLY A 589 -16.62 0.98 1.19
CA GLY A 589 -16.06 2.01 2.06
C GLY A 589 -15.07 1.45 3.08
N LEU A 590 -15.24 1.79 4.36
CA LEU A 590 -14.39 1.32 5.47
C LEU A 590 -14.68 -0.13 5.90
N MET A 591 -15.69 -0.77 5.28
CA MET A 591 -16.05 -2.16 5.53
C MET A 591 -15.30 -3.14 4.62
N THR A 592 -14.49 -2.63 3.69
CA THR A 592 -13.77 -3.45 2.69
C THR A 592 -12.93 -4.53 3.37
N PRO A 593 -13.14 -5.82 3.02
CA PRO A 593 -12.40 -6.92 3.65
C PRO A 593 -10.94 -6.96 3.17
N SER A 594 -10.03 -7.31 4.07
CA SER A 594 -8.62 -7.50 3.70
C SER A 594 -8.44 -8.74 2.82
N LYS A 595 -7.47 -8.69 1.91
CA LYS A 595 -7.09 -9.83 1.06
C LYS A 595 -6.80 -11.08 1.91
N GLY A 596 -6.10 -10.91 3.02
CA GLY A 596 -5.80 -11.99 3.98
C GLY A 596 -7.03 -12.64 4.59
N LEU A 597 -8.09 -11.88 4.92
CA LEU A 597 -9.34 -12.45 5.43
C LEU A 597 -10.06 -13.28 4.36
N ILE A 598 -10.14 -12.77 3.12
CA ILE A 598 -10.75 -13.50 2.00
C ILE A 598 -10.01 -14.82 1.77
N TYR A 599 -8.67 -14.78 1.70
CA TYR A 599 -7.87 -16.00 1.55
C TYR A 599 -8.02 -16.97 2.73
N ALA A 600 -8.08 -16.48 3.97
CA ALA A 600 -8.29 -17.35 5.13
C ALA A 600 -9.62 -18.11 5.04
N VAL A 601 -10.69 -17.46 4.55
CA VAL A 601 -11.98 -18.10 4.34
C VAL A 601 -11.92 -19.09 3.17
N LEU A 602 -11.37 -18.69 2.02
CA LEU A 602 -11.22 -19.56 0.85
C LEU A 602 -10.42 -20.83 1.19
N ASN A 603 -9.25 -20.70 1.83
CA ASN A 603 -8.43 -21.83 2.27
C ASN A 603 -9.16 -22.76 3.27
N SER A 604 -10.13 -22.24 4.00
CA SER A 604 -10.94 -23.03 4.92
C SER A 604 -12.02 -23.82 4.16
N TYR A 605 -12.74 -23.20 3.23
CA TYR A 605 -13.97 -23.75 2.62
C TYR A 605 -13.80 -24.37 1.23
N ALA A 606 -12.70 -24.06 0.55
CA ALA A 606 -12.52 -24.40 -0.85
C ALA A 606 -11.22 -25.17 -1.09
N ASP A 607 -11.25 -25.97 -2.14
CA ASP A 607 -10.07 -26.56 -2.77
C ASP A 607 -9.62 -25.65 -3.91
N LYS A 608 -8.30 -25.53 -4.07
CA LYS A 608 -7.68 -24.70 -5.09
C LYS A 608 -7.01 -25.58 -6.13
N ASP A 609 -7.47 -25.49 -7.37
CA ASP A 609 -6.82 -26.10 -8.53
C ASP A 609 -6.40 -25.00 -9.51
N GLY A 610 -5.09 -24.80 -9.66
CA GLY A 610 -4.55 -23.65 -10.36
C GLY A 610 -5.04 -22.31 -9.77
N GLY A 611 -5.80 -21.54 -10.56
CA GLY A 611 -6.40 -20.27 -10.16
C GLY A 611 -7.86 -20.36 -9.67
N ILE A 612 -8.46 -21.56 -9.75
CA ILE A 612 -9.88 -21.79 -9.52
C ILE A 612 -10.09 -22.30 -8.09
N TRP A 613 -11.11 -21.73 -7.43
CA TRP A 613 -11.59 -22.13 -6.12
C TRP A 613 -12.93 -22.84 -6.25
N THR A 614 -13.03 -24.04 -5.68
CA THR A 614 -14.24 -24.87 -5.67
C THR A 614 -14.61 -25.22 -4.23
N LEU A 615 -15.90 -25.16 -3.89
CA LEU A 615 -16.36 -25.52 -2.54
C LEU A 615 -16.06 -27.00 -2.24
N ARG A 616 -15.50 -27.28 -1.06
CA ARG A 616 -15.23 -28.66 -0.63
C ARG A 616 -16.49 -29.51 -0.57
N ARG A 617 -16.36 -30.81 -0.82
CA ARG A 617 -17.52 -31.72 -0.85
C ARG A 617 -18.23 -31.84 0.50
N GLU A 618 -17.47 -31.83 1.59
CA GLU A 618 -18.03 -31.81 2.94
C GLU A 618 -18.75 -30.49 3.29
N ASP A 619 -18.54 -29.43 2.51
CA ASP A 619 -19.12 -28.10 2.73
C ASP A 619 -20.44 -27.85 2.01
N TYR A 620 -20.88 -28.78 1.17
CA TYR A 620 -22.24 -28.74 0.66
C TYR A 620 -23.25 -28.83 1.81
N ALA A 621 -24.33 -28.05 1.70
CA ALA A 621 -25.31 -27.90 2.77
C ALA A 621 -25.96 -29.21 3.24
N ALA A 622 -26.06 -30.23 2.38
CA ALA A 622 -26.54 -31.56 2.75
C ALA A 622 -25.51 -32.32 3.60
N ALA A 623 -24.26 -32.41 3.13
CA ALA A 623 -23.17 -33.11 3.82
C ALA A 623 -22.88 -32.50 5.20
N ARG A 624 -22.87 -31.15 5.29
CA ARG A 624 -22.61 -30.47 6.57
C ARG A 624 -23.74 -30.63 7.58
N ARG A 625 -25.00 -30.71 7.11
CA ARG A 625 -26.15 -31.02 7.99
C ARG A 625 -26.07 -32.44 8.55
N ASP A 626 -25.74 -33.41 7.70
CA ASP A 626 -25.54 -34.80 8.11
C ASP A 626 -24.39 -34.95 9.13
N GLU A 627 -23.24 -34.30 8.88
CA GLU A 627 -22.14 -34.31 9.84
C GLU A 627 -22.49 -33.65 11.18
N MET A 628 -23.22 -32.53 11.15
CA MET A 628 -23.64 -31.84 12.37
C MET A 628 -24.60 -32.70 13.20
N GLN A 629 -25.52 -33.44 12.55
CA GLN A 629 -26.41 -34.38 13.25
C GLN A 629 -25.60 -35.50 13.91
N LYS A 630 -24.64 -36.10 13.18
CA LYS A 630 -23.73 -37.10 13.75
C LYS A 630 -23.01 -36.57 14.99
N VAL A 631 -22.57 -35.31 14.98
CA VAL A 631 -21.91 -34.70 16.15
C VAL A 631 -22.85 -34.53 17.34
N PHE A 632 -24.12 -34.17 17.12
CA PHE A 632 -25.12 -34.19 18.20
C PHE A 632 -25.27 -35.60 18.79
N ASP A 633 -25.40 -36.61 17.93
CA ASP A 633 -25.54 -38.01 18.36
C ASP A 633 -24.31 -38.45 19.21
N LEU A 634 -23.09 -38.05 18.82
CA LEU A 634 -21.87 -38.32 19.60
C LEU A 634 -21.92 -37.63 20.98
N ILE A 635 -22.36 -36.38 21.06
CA ILE A 635 -22.47 -35.64 22.33
C ILE A 635 -23.53 -36.28 23.24
N GLU A 636 -24.66 -36.75 22.69
CA GLU A 636 -25.66 -37.49 23.47
C GLU A 636 -25.11 -38.81 24.00
N GLU A 637 -24.36 -39.56 23.19
CA GLU A 637 -23.77 -40.84 23.58
C GLU A 637 -22.71 -40.66 24.68
N ILE A 638 -21.84 -39.65 24.55
CA ILE A 638 -20.88 -39.27 25.60
C ILE A 638 -21.62 -38.90 26.89
N GLY A 639 -22.69 -38.11 26.79
CA GLY A 639 -23.52 -37.73 27.94
C GLY A 639 -24.10 -38.95 28.66
N LYS A 640 -24.62 -39.93 27.91
CA LYS A 640 -25.15 -41.19 28.44
C LYS A 640 -24.08 -42.01 29.17
N ARG A 641 -22.86 -42.11 28.62
CA ARG A 641 -21.73 -42.79 29.29
C ARG A 641 -21.30 -42.14 30.61
N LEU A 642 -21.60 -40.85 30.78
CA LEU A 642 -21.27 -40.05 31.96
C LEU A 642 -22.48 -39.83 32.92
N ASP A 643 -23.58 -40.54 32.70
CA ASP A 643 -24.85 -40.48 33.45
C ASP A 643 -25.57 -39.11 33.40
N TYR A 644 -25.46 -38.38 32.28
CA TYR A 644 -26.22 -37.15 32.03
C TYR A 644 -27.50 -37.40 31.21
N LYS A 645 -28.53 -36.59 31.46
CA LYS A 645 -29.69 -36.47 30.55
C LYS A 645 -29.43 -35.37 29.52
N SER A 646 -29.72 -35.60 28.24
CA SER A 646 -29.55 -34.61 27.17
C SER A 646 -30.89 -34.03 26.69
N ASN A 647 -30.89 -32.77 26.29
CA ASN A 647 -31.95 -32.15 25.48
C ASN A 647 -31.31 -31.32 24.37
N GLN A 648 -31.82 -31.44 23.15
CA GLN A 648 -31.35 -30.66 21.99
C GLN A 648 -32.38 -29.60 21.60
N GLU A 649 -31.95 -28.35 21.53
CA GLU A 649 -32.73 -27.20 21.05
C GLU A 649 -31.98 -26.49 19.93
N GLY A 650 -32.35 -26.80 18.69
CA GLY A 650 -31.72 -26.23 17.49
C GLY A 650 -30.23 -26.60 17.41
N ARG A 651 -29.36 -25.61 17.63
CA ARG A 651 -27.89 -25.78 17.58
C ARG A 651 -27.24 -26.05 18.94
N ILE A 652 -28.03 -26.10 20.01
CA ILE A 652 -27.54 -26.24 21.38
C ILE A 652 -28.00 -27.59 21.92
N LEU A 653 -27.08 -28.36 22.49
CA LEU A 653 -27.37 -29.55 23.26
C LEU A 653 -26.97 -29.31 24.71
N THR A 654 -27.90 -29.52 25.63
CA THR A 654 -27.69 -29.32 27.07
C THR A 654 -27.70 -30.66 27.80
N TRP A 655 -26.69 -30.90 28.62
CA TRP A 655 -26.65 -31.98 29.60
C TRP A 655 -27.20 -31.50 30.94
N PHE A 656 -28.03 -32.31 31.58
CA PHE A 656 -28.69 -32.02 32.86
C PHE A 656 -28.29 -33.01 33.95
N GLU A 657 -28.18 -32.49 35.17
CA GLU A 657 -27.91 -33.24 36.40
C GLU A 657 -28.71 -32.67 37.57
N GLN A 658 -29.35 -33.52 38.37
CA GLN A 658 -30.12 -33.14 39.57
C GLN A 658 -31.13 -31.99 39.38
N GLY A 659 -31.69 -31.85 38.17
CA GLY A 659 -32.67 -30.81 37.83
C GLY A 659 -32.08 -29.48 37.32
N GLY A 660 -30.76 -29.37 37.19
CA GLY A 660 -30.05 -28.20 36.64
C GLY A 660 -29.26 -28.49 35.37
N SER A 661 -28.89 -27.43 34.63
CA SER A 661 -27.97 -27.51 33.48
C SER A 661 -26.54 -27.77 33.97
N ALA A 662 -25.95 -28.89 33.57
CA ALA A 662 -24.58 -29.25 33.89
C ALA A 662 -23.59 -28.70 32.86
N ARG A 663 -23.90 -28.83 31.57
CA ARG A 663 -23.06 -28.34 30.46
C ARG A 663 -23.87 -28.09 29.20
N LYS A 664 -23.46 -27.11 28.40
CA LYS A 664 -24.06 -26.81 27.09
C LYS A 664 -23.03 -26.96 25.99
N PHE A 665 -23.46 -27.50 24.85
CA PHE A 665 -22.65 -27.63 23.64
C PHE A 665 -23.33 -26.85 22.53
N TYR A 666 -22.67 -25.80 22.05
CA TYR A 666 -23.11 -25.08 20.86
C TYR A 666 -22.38 -25.64 19.65
N VAL A 667 -23.08 -26.43 18.83
CA VAL A 667 -22.49 -27.08 17.65
C VAL A 667 -22.62 -26.15 16.44
N LEU A 668 -21.49 -25.76 15.88
CA LEU A 668 -21.37 -24.91 14.69
C LEU A 668 -21.01 -25.75 13.47
N ALA A 669 -21.58 -25.40 12.32
CA ALA A 669 -21.20 -25.93 11.00
C ALA A 669 -20.12 -25.08 10.29
N SER A 670 -19.76 -23.94 10.89
CA SER A 670 -18.94 -22.87 10.31
C SER A 670 -18.02 -22.25 11.36
N ALA A 671 -17.19 -21.28 10.99
CA ALA A 671 -16.38 -20.47 11.91
C ALA A 671 -17.08 -19.16 12.32
N LEU A 672 -18.41 -19.13 12.34
CA LEU A 672 -19.24 -18.00 12.79
C LEU A 672 -19.33 -17.96 14.33
N ILE A 673 -18.17 -17.74 14.97
CA ILE A 673 -17.99 -17.92 16.42
C ILE A 673 -18.70 -16.83 17.22
N HIS A 674 -18.79 -15.60 16.70
CA HIS A 674 -19.44 -14.50 17.44
C HIS A 674 -20.90 -14.82 17.74
N ARG A 675 -21.61 -15.43 16.77
CA ARG A 675 -23.00 -15.86 16.95
C ARG A 675 -23.19 -16.94 18.00
N ALA A 676 -22.21 -17.82 18.21
CA ALA A 676 -22.26 -18.79 19.30
C ALA A 676 -22.03 -18.10 20.66
N LEU A 677 -21.08 -17.17 20.72
CA LEU A 677 -20.74 -16.42 21.93
C LEU A 677 -21.90 -15.52 22.42
N GLU A 678 -22.83 -15.14 21.56
CA GLU A 678 -24.03 -14.39 21.97
C GLU A 678 -24.96 -15.16 22.88
N ARG A 679 -25.02 -16.50 22.72
CA ARG A 679 -25.90 -17.38 23.49
C ARG A 679 -25.12 -18.24 24.49
N ALA A 680 -23.81 -18.05 24.56
CA ALA A 680 -22.93 -18.82 25.42
C ALA A 680 -22.94 -18.26 26.84
N ASP A 681 -23.07 -19.16 27.80
CA ASP A 681 -22.76 -18.92 29.21
C ASP A 681 -21.42 -19.58 29.58
N GLU A 682 -21.00 -19.45 30.84
CA GLU A 682 -19.72 -20.02 31.33
C GLU A 682 -19.66 -21.55 31.22
N GLN A 683 -20.81 -22.22 31.12
CA GLN A 683 -20.92 -23.68 30.95
C GLN A 683 -20.96 -24.11 29.47
N THR A 684 -20.91 -23.16 28.54
CA THR A 684 -21.04 -23.43 27.12
C THR A 684 -19.69 -23.77 26.48
N VAL A 685 -19.62 -24.95 25.88
CA VAL A 685 -18.56 -25.41 24.99
C VAL A 685 -18.98 -25.15 23.55
N ILE A 686 -18.15 -24.45 22.78
CA ILE A 686 -18.38 -24.20 21.36
C ILE A 686 -17.69 -25.29 20.56
N VAL A 687 -18.46 -26.02 19.76
CA VAL A 687 -18.00 -27.18 18.99
C VAL A 687 -17.93 -26.82 17.51
N ILE A 688 -16.76 -26.94 16.89
CA ILE A 688 -16.51 -26.54 15.49
C ILE A 688 -15.98 -27.69 14.62
N PRO A 689 -16.19 -27.65 13.29
CA PRO A 689 -15.56 -28.62 12.39
C PRO A 689 -14.04 -28.44 12.35
N GLY A 690 -13.29 -29.54 12.22
CA GLY A 690 -11.82 -29.50 12.17
C GLY A 690 -11.27 -28.58 11.06
N GLY A 691 -11.90 -28.59 9.88
CA GLY A 691 -11.53 -27.72 8.75
C GLY A 691 -11.75 -26.22 8.98
N ARG A 692 -12.45 -25.84 10.07
CA ARG A 692 -12.68 -24.44 10.48
C ARG A 692 -11.67 -23.95 11.52
N ALA A 693 -10.87 -24.85 12.11
CA ALA A 693 -9.97 -24.48 13.20
C ALA A 693 -8.95 -23.40 12.78
N ALA A 694 -8.33 -23.54 11.61
CA ALA A 694 -7.37 -22.54 11.13
C ALA A 694 -8.02 -21.14 10.91
N LEU A 695 -9.26 -21.11 10.40
CA LEU A 695 -10.02 -19.87 10.23
C LEU A 695 -10.42 -19.26 11.59
N ALA A 696 -10.85 -20.10 12.55
CA ALA A 696 -11.14 -19.68 13.92
C ALA A 696 -9.91 -19.03 14.58
N ALA A 697 -8.74 -19.66 14.47
CA ALA A 697 -7.47 -19.13 14.98
C ALA A 697 -7.09 -17.81 14.30
N TYR A 698 -7.24 -17.73 12.97
CA TYR A 698 -6.99 -16.49 12.23
C TYR A 698 -7.91 -15.34 12.69
N LYS A 699 -9.21 -15.60 12.88
CA LYS A 699 -10.16 -14.61 13.42
C LYS A 699 -9.78 -14.17 14.83
N GLN A 700 -9.35 -15.09 15.69
CA GLN A 700 -8.91 -14.80 17.05
C GLN A 700 -7.64 -13.95 17.11
N GLU A 701 -6.67 -14.20 16.22
CA GLU A 701 -5.44 -13.40 16.12
C GLU A 701 -5.75 -11.96 15.71
N ARG A 702 -6.68 -11.80 14.77
CA ARG A 702 -7.06 -10.51 14.20
C ARG A 702 -8.00 -9.69 15.08
N ASP A 703 -8.92 -10.34 15.80
CA ASP A 703 -9.90 -9.69 16.68
C ASP A 703 -9.53 -9.90 18.16
N PRO A 704 -8.93 -8.90 18.82
CA PRO A 704 -8.55 -9.01 20.23
C PRO A 704 -9.76 -9.17 21.17
N SER A 705 -10.94 -8.71 20.77
CA SER A 705 -12.15 -8.85 21.58
C SER A 705 -12.76 -10.24 21.48
N LEU A 706 -12.67 -10.88 20.31
CA LEU A 706 -12.96 -12.31 20.16
C LEU A 706 -11.98 -13.14 20.98
N LYS A 707 -10.69 -12.79 20.92
CA LYS A 707 -9.64 -13.46 21.72
C LYS A 707 -9.92 -13.38 23.21
N GLU A 708 -10.33 -12.23 23.72
CA GLU A 708 -10.70 -12.07 25.13
C GLU A 708 -11.96 -12.86 25.49
N SER A 709 -12.99 -12.83 24.64
CA SER A 709 -14.24 -13.57 24.86
C SER A 709 -13.98 -15.09 24.90
N LEU A 710 -13.16 -15.61 24.00
CA LEU A 710 -12.80 -17.02 23.94
C LEU A 710 -11.89 -17.47 25.10
N LYS A 711 -11.33 -16.58 25.93
CA LYS A 711 -10.67 -17.03 27.17
C LYS A 711 -11.66 -17.64 28.16
N LYS A 712 -12.94 -17.26 28.08
CA LYS A 712 -14.00 -17.70 29.00
C LYS A 712 -14.80 -18.89 28.48
N HIS A 713 -14.66 -19.24 27.20
CA HIS A 713 -15.42 -20.31 26.56
C HIS A 713 -14.47 -21.28 25.86
N ARG A 714 -14.77 -22.57 25.93
CA ARG A 714 -13.93 -23.61 25.32
C ARG A 714 -14.31 -23.80 23.85
N LEU A 715 -13.32 -23.90 22.97
CA LEU A 715 -13.52 -24.27 21.56
C LEU A 715 -13.01 -25.70 21.34
N VAL A 716 -13.88 -26.58 20.83
CA VAL A 716 -13.60 -28.01 20.67
C VAL A 716 -13.85 -28.44 19.23
N LYS A 717 -12.94 -29.24 18.66
CA LYS A 717 -13.10 -29.74 17.28
C LYS A 717 -13.97 -31.00 17.26
N TYR A 718 -14.72 -31.22 16.18
CA TYR A 718 -15.51 -32.45 15.98
C TYR A 718 -14.69 -33.73 16.21
N ARG A 719 -13.42 -33.74 15.78
CA ARG A 719 -12.53 -34.91 15.94
C ARG A 719 -12.22 -35.25 17.40
N ALA A 720 -12.18 -34.25 18.29
CA ALA A 720 -11.92 -34.49 19.72
C ALA A 720 -13.11 -35.25 20.36
N LEU A 721 -14.34 -34.92 19.96
CA LEU A 721 -15.54 -35.66 20.40
C LEU A 721 -15.55 -37.10 19.88
N ARG A 722 -15.10 -37.33 18.64
CA ARG A 722 -14.94 -38.69 18.09
C ARG A 722 -13.92 -39.50 18.91
N GLY A 723 -12.77 -38.91 19.22
CA GLY A 723 -11.73 -39.56 20.04
C GLY A 723 -12.18 -39.87 21.47
N LEU A 724 -13.04 -39.03 22.07
CA LEU A 724 -13.60 -39.28 23.41
C LEU A 724 -14.45 -40.56 23.48
N LEU A 725 -15.16 -40.91 22.41
CA LEU A 725 -15.96 -42.14 22.38
C LEU A 725 -15.10 -43.39 22.22
N GLU A 726 -13.96 -43.28 21.55
CA GLU A 726 -13.01 -44.39 21.38
C GLU A 726 -12.25 -44.73 22.68
N LEU A 727 -12.33 -43.88 23.72
CA LEU A 727 -11.70 -44.15 25.01
C LEU A 727 -12.37 -45.35 25.72
N PRO A 728 -11.60 -46.39 26.12
CA PRO A 728 -12.15 -47.56 26.81
C PRO A 728 -12.82 -47.22 28.14
N ILE A 729 -12.22 -46.30 28.90
CA ILE A 729 -12.73 -45.82 30.18
C ILE A 729 -12.89 -44.30 30.07
N LEU A 730 -14.15 -43.85 30.05
CA LEU A 730 -14.50 -42.43 30.02
C LEU A 730 -15.16 -42.08 31.36
N THR A 731 -14.45 -41.31 32.17
CA THR A 731 -14.91 -40.72 33.43
C THR A 731 -15.14 -39.23 33.25
N ARG A 732 -15.82 -38.58 34.20
CA ARG A 732 -16.01 -37.12 34.17
C ARG A 732 -14.68 -36.36 34.21
N GLU A 733 -13.71 -36.84 34.98
CA GLU A 733 -12.36 -36.24 35.05
C GLU A 733 -11.60 -36.38 33.74
N THR A 734 -11.55 -37.58 33.17
CA THR A 734 -10.87 -37.82 31.88
C THR A 734 -11.57 -37.08 30.73
N PHE A 735 -12.88 -36.87 30.79
CA PHE A 735 -13.60 -35.99 29.87
C PHE A 735 -13.11 -34.53 29.96
N GLU A 736 -12.97 -33.98 31.17
CA GLU A 736 -12.45 -32.62 31.36
C GLU A 736 -11.01 -32.46 30.84
N GLU A 737 -10.17 -33.48 30.97
CA GLU A 737 -8.80 -33.46 30.47
C GLU A 737 -8.75 -33.54 28.94
N GLN A 738 -9.48 -34.48 28.37
CA GLN A 738 -9.40 -34.80 26.94
C GLN A 738 -10.17 -33.82 26.06
N ILE A 739 -11.17 -33.12 26.60
CA ILE A 739 -11.85 -32.07 25.84
C ILE A 739 -10.95 -30.84 25.57
N VAL A 740 -9.80 -30.74 26.24
CA VAL A 740 -8.83 -29.62 26.11
C VAL A 740 -7.56 -30.02 25.35
N SER A 741 -7.35 -31.30 25.03
CA SER A 741 -6.09 -31.81 24.48
C SER A 741 -5.82 -31.45 23.01
N ASP A 742 -6.81 -30.90 22.29
CA ASP A 742 -6.73 -30.57 20.86
C ASP A 742 -7.03 -29.08 20.58
N PRO A 743 -6.10 -28.17 20.93
CA PRO A 743 -6.30 -26.73 20.78
C PRO A 743 -6.43 -26.31 19.31
N VAL A 744 -7.09 -25.17 19.10
CA VAL A 744 -7.24 -24.56 17.78
C VAL A 744 -5.93 -23.89 17.41
N GLU A 745 -5.19 -24.52 16.50
CA GLU A 745 -3.89 -24.04 16.04
C GLU A 745 -3.95 -23.50 14.62
N LYS A 746 -3.01 -22.60 14.29
CA LYS A 746 -2.81 -22.09 12.95
C LYS A 746 -2.30 -23.21 12.05
N ALA A 747 -2.80 -23.29 10.82
CA ALA A 747 -2.22 -24.20 9.84
C ALA A 747 -0.76 -23.79 9.59
N VAL A 748 0.18 -24.73 9.75
CA VAL A 748 1.59 -24.56 9.37
C VAL A 748 1.68 -24.72 7.85
N GLY A 749 1.22 -23.70 7.12
CA GLY A 749 1.14 -23.76 5.67
C GLY A 749 0.78 -22.41 5.08
N GLN A 750 1.79 -21.77 4.46
CA GLN A 750 1.72 -20.48 3.76
C GLN A 750 1.19 -19.31 4.59
N MET A 751 2.06 -18.75 5.45
CA MET A 751 2.06 -17.30 5.65
C MET A 751 2.27 -16.64 4.28
N MET A 752 1.18 -16.25 3.62
CA MET A 752 1.30 -15.21 2.60
C MET A 752 1.51 -13.90 3.35
N MET A 753 2.75 -13.41 3.35
CA MET A 753 3.01 -12.01 3.66
C MET A 753 2.28 -11.19 2.59
N PHE A 754 1.17 -10.54 2.99
CA PHE A 754 0.50 -9.54 2.17
C PHE A 754 0.79 -8.16 2.73
#